data_AF-A0A7G9LPE5-F1
#
_entry.id   AF-A0A7G9LPE5-F1
#
_cell.length_a   1.000
_cell.length_b   1.000
_cell.length_c   1.000
_cell.angle_alpha   90.00
_cell.angle_beta   90.00
_cell.angle_gamma   90.00
#
_symmetry.space_group_name_H-M   'P 1'
#
loop_
_entity.id
_entity.type
_entity.pdbx_description
1 polymer ?
#
loop_
_entity_poly.entity_id
_entity_poly.type
_entity_poly.pdbx_seq_one_letter_code
_entity_poly.pdbx_strand_id
1 'polypeptide(L)'
;MALTQKQVSELYVAIFNRASEGEGNKFWQQSVDTKSAANDMLETDAAKAYFGDSLDSNKAFIEHIYLNTLSKTPEDDAAGIAFWTAALDSGMSRGEVVAGLIEAIESNKNSKDTKTKAAYEQFINRVEVSNYMANTVEKAPEGYETSTVFTTSGTTGLVVTNDASTVTTAKNSVKALTIDGETFTLTTSVDTINGSDANDLIIGTTSSLSSEKTLTSADMIDGGAGIDTLQVSMKAAFTGFTGDGKMENVEIVELTNDSTIERNFDASGITGVEKYVIDATKADVTLTDLNAAGIEITYSGAKAKKINVAFDSAFVAANGTADEMTFNVDGLGAAAVAATSTTAAVPEVAVTSTMAGIESLTVNATGDASFLNLAGVTSAKTLTVTGDADLKIADVAGTVTVLDATASTGNTTAVLSNSGALTNVATGSGDDSITINTAKILANAEVAGGAGEDTLVVTGGTKTLQLSMSGVETVATGSAMTGDVTMSNVNTSDITTINVGSVAAADKAVAKLTMVSLGGSDITVNSNGTQDLATEALNIDNSGSTTINLNALDANVTNKVLTQNDLYITATKATEVIVNVNEYVKSNSVITALEAASLTLNTVSGKTAGTTPSEVTDFKGTIHAEKATSIIVNSAGILAATINAEKAASAEITTAKGTNTLDLAADVLETLTVTAAGDLDMNAASTLTSVQIVEASTAGHLKLNALSKASSVTIGGTAAASQATLTTIGSNTLDYSTTVNASGLAGGLTLASIIAGAGANVTLNVGEVTGITTVTGALTAGSTVTVNADGAADAIELRGTITGDKVIINATDALSTVTAATAGAVAITANSSVTYNGTNLAANKADITAKAGSTALTATLNGGIEADTHTITLDSTSTSLTVTGDLGLGTNGLTVTAVDTAGASVASVVNISGLSNLTTSTIDLSADTTTPNTYTVTGSAGKDTITGAGAADTITGGKGADTLTGGTGADTFVFAAGDSGLTTATADKIADFITNSDKLKLGTAGTATNFFDLDSTGADDATTAVATANAATGAGTSFDGTVQYIFVNDETGGVDTNGFLVIDSNLDGTADMVIELTGLAATADFAFGDIIA
;
A
#
# COMPACT_ATOMS: atom_id res chain seq x y z
N MET A 1 26.88 -32.97 -2.80
CA MET A 1 27.46 -32.62 -4.11
C MET A 1 28.94 -32.93 -4.06
N ALA A 2 29.62 -33.12 -5.18
CA ALA A 2 31.08 -33.10 -5.22
C ALA A 2 31.58 -31.70 -4.85
N LEU A 3 32.74 -31.58 -4.22
CA LEU A 3 33.40 -30.29 -3.96
C LEU A 3 34.01 -29.72 -5.23
N THR A 4 34.05 -28.39 -5.33
CA THR A 4 34.74 -27.70 -6.43
C THR A 4 36.26 -27.71 -6.24
N GLN A 5 37.01 -27.46 -7.33
CA GLN A 5 38.47 -27.29 -7.26
C GLN A 5 38.87 -26.19 -6.27
N LYS A 6 38.18 -25.03 -6.31
CA LYS A 6 38.40 -23.91 -5.39
C LYS A 6 38.17 -24.32 -3.93
N GLN A 7 37.07 -25.01 -3.63
CA GLN A 7 36.78 -25.47 -2.26
C GLN A 7 37.86 -26.41 -1.73
N VAL A 8 38.38 -27.30 -2.57
CA VAL A 8 39.49 -28.17 -2.20
C VAL A 8 40.79 -27.37 -2.00
N SER A 9 41.08 -26.40 -2.88
CA SER A 9 42.22 -25.49 -2.70
C SER A 9 42.12 -24.67 -1.41
N GLU A 10 40.93 -24.16 -1.06
CA GLU A 10 40.67 -23.46 0.21
C GLU A 10 40.97 -24.35 1.41
N LEU A 11 40.58 -25.63 1.36
CA LEU A 11 40.90 -26.62 2.40
C LEU A 11 42.41 -26.87 2.48
N TYR A 12 43.12 -26.99 1.35
CA TYR A 12 44.58 -27.15 1.35
C TYR A 12 45.31 -25.93 1.94
N VAL A 13 44.87 -24.72 1.56
CA VAL A 13 45.40 -23.46 2.11
C VAL A 13 45.12 -23.37 3.61
N ALA A 14 43.89 -23.65 4.06
CA ALA A 14 43.50 -23.53 5.45
C ALA A 14 44.13 -24.61 6.37
N ILE A 15 44.16 -25.87 5.93
CA ILE A 15 44.62 -26.99 6.74
C ILE A 15 46.13 -27.13 6.69
N PHE A 16 46.74 -27.03 5.51
CA PHE A 16 48.15 -27.37 5.29
C PHE A 16 49.04 -26.17 4.94
N ASN A 17 48.47 -24.96 4.76
CA ASN A 17 49.20 -23.79 4.25
C ASN A 17 50.06 -24.11 3.02
N ARG A 18 49.53 -24.92 2.10
CA ARG A 18 50.22 -25.33 0.87
C ARG A 18 49.27 -25.37 -0.32
N ALA A 19 49.82 -25.27 -1.52
CA ALA A 19 49.07 -25.44 -2.76
C ALA A 19 48.76 -26.91 -3.02
N SER A 20 47.53 -27.22 -3.45
CA SER A 20 47.12 -28.57 -3.86
C SER A 20 47.64 -28.93 -5.25
N GLU A 21 48.16 -30.13 -5.41
CA GLU A 21 48.47 -30.79 -6.69
C GLU A 21 47.20 -31.39 -7.33
N GLY A 22 47.27 -31.72 -8.61
CA GLY A 22 46.11 -32.15 -9.42
C GLY A 22 45.40 -33.41 -8.90
N GLU A 23 46.12 -34.53 -8.74
CA GLU A 23 45.55 -35.81 -8.27
C GLU A 23 44.96 -35.67 -6.86
N GLY A 24 45.67 -35.00 -5.96
CA GLY A 24 45.21 -34.73 -4.60
C GLY A 24 43.96 -33.87 -4.59
N ASN A 25 43.92 -32.82 -5.41
CA ASN A 25 42.75 -31.97 -5.53
C ASN A 25 41.53 -32.75 -6.06
N LYS A 26 41.69 -33.46 -7.19
CA LYS A 26 40.63 -34.29 -7.81
C LYS A 26 40.12 -35.40 -6.88
N PHE A 27 40.99 -35.96 -6.04
CA PHE A 27 40.59 -36.95 -5.04
C PHE A 27 39.58 -36.36 -4.04
N TRP A 28 39.89 -35.19 -3.47
CA TRP A 28 39.03 -34.57 -2.46
C TRP A 28 37.77 -33.93 -3.04
N GLN A 29 37.74 -33.61 -4.34
CA GLN A 29 36.51 -33.18 -5.03
C GLN A 29 35.39 -34.22 -4.92
N GLN A 30 35.70 -35.51 -4.75
CA GLN A 30 34.70 -36.58 -4.60
C GLN A 30 34.01 -36.60 -3.22
N SER A 31 34.39 -35.71 -2.31
CA SER A 31 33.80 -35.60 -0.97
C SER A 31 32.38 -35.03 -1.02
N VAL A 32 31.55 -35.38 -0.03
CA VAL A 32 30.13 -34.99 0.03
C VAL A 32 29.89 -33.52 0.38
N ASP A 33 30.75 -32.95 1.24
CA ASP A 33 30.74 -31.54 1.66
C ASP A 33 32.11 -31.15 2.28
N THR A 34 32.32 -29.84 2.47
CA THR A 34 33.61 -29.28 2.91
C THR A 34 33.94 -29.65 4.35
N LYS A 35 32.92 -29.83 5.20
CA LYS A 35 33.08 -30.15 6.63
C LYS A 35 33.59 -31.59 6.80
N SER A 36 33.00 -32.52 6.06
CA SER A 36 33.37 -33.93 6.02
C SER A 36 34.78 -34.09 5.43
N ALA A 37 35.04 -33.44 4.28
CA ALA A 37 36.38 -33.43 3.67
C ALA A 37 37.44 -32.89 4.63
N ALA A 38 37.17 -31.76 5.31
CA ALA A 38 38.09 -31.18 6.27
C ALA A 38 38.39 -32.12 7.44
N ASN A 39 37.37 -32.81 7.98
CA ASN A 39 37.59 -33.83 9.02
C ASN A 39 38.46 -34.98 8.50
N ASP A 40 38.14 -35.53 7.33
CA ASP A 40 38.89 -36.65 6.75
C ASP A 40 40.34 -36.26 6.43
N MET A 41 40.56 -35.04 5.92
CA MET A 41 41.90 -34.49 5.67
C MET A 41 42.72 -34.38 6.96
N LEU A 42 42.12 -33.94 8.07
CA LEU A 42 42.78 -33.83 9.37
C LEU A 42 43.15 -35.19 9.98
N GLU A 43 42.50 -36.28 9.56
CA GLU A 43 42.83 -37.64 10.00
C GLU A 43 44.01 -38.26 9.23
N THR A 44 44.43 -37.65 8.11
CA THR A 44 45.57 -38.15 7.31
C THR A 44 46.89 -38.10 8.09
N ASP A 45 47.80 -39.02 7.78
CA ASP A 45 49.15 -39.02 8.40
C ASP A 45 49.92 -37.74 8.08
N ALA A 46 49.69 -37.15 6.91
CA ALA A 46 50.26 -35.86 6.51
C ALA A 46 49.77 -34.71 7.42
N ALA A 47 48.47 -34.66 7.74
CA ALA A 47 47.94 -33.65 8.67
C ALA A 47 48.50 -33.86 10.08
N LYS A 48 48.51 -35.10 10.58
CA LYS A 48 49.10 -35.41 11.90
C LYS A 48 50.57 -34.97 11.99
N ALA A 49 51.35 -35.19 10.93
CA ALA A 49 52.74 -34.75 10.87
C ALA A 49 52.88 -33.22 10.78
N TYR A 50 52.07 -32.55 9.95
CA TYR A 50 52.12 -31.10 9.75
C TYR A 50 51.74 -30.31 11.01
N PHE A 51 50.67 -30.73 11.70
CA PHE A 51 50.21 -30.05 12.90
C PHE A 51 51.00 -30.44 14.17
N GLY A 52 51.53 -31.66 14.25
CA GLY A 52 52.17 -32.19 15.45
C GLY A 52 51.30 -32.02 16.70
N ASP A 53 51.89 -31.58 17.81
CA ASP A 53 51.22 -31.38 19.11
C ASP A 53 50.08 -30.33 19.05
N SER A 54 49.97 -29.53 17.98
CA SER A 54 48.86 -28.56 17.86
C SER A 54 47.50 -29.23 17.65
N LEU A 55 47.45 -30.49 17.22
CA LEU A 55 46.21 -31.29 17.21
C LEU A 55 45.79 -31.78 18.60
N ASP A 56 46.64 -31.69 19.63
CA ASP A 56 46.34 -32.26 20.94
C ASP A 56 45.46 -31.37 21.82
N SER A 57 45.22 -30.11 21.43
CA SER A 57 44.31 -29.20 22.13
C SER A 57 43.50 -28.32 21.19
N ASN A 58 42.26 -28.01 21.57
CA ASN A 58 41.36 -27.17 20.78
C ASN A 58 41.97 -25.78 20.53
N LYS A 59 42.54 -25.14 21.56
CA LYS A 59 43.15 -23.81 21.42
C LYS A 59 44.35 -23.81 20.47
N ALA A 60 45.25 -24.78 20.58
CA ALA A 60 46.42 -24.86 19.69
C ALA A 60 46.00 -25.14 18.24
N PHE A 61 44.98 -25.98 18.03
CA PHE A 61 44.42 -26.23 16.71
C PHE A 61 43.80 -24.96 16.11
N ILE A 62 43.00 -24.22 16.88
CA ILE A 62 42.43 -22.94 16.42
C ILE A 62 43.53 -21.96 16.04
N GLU A 63 44.53 -21.75 16.90
CA GLU A 63 45.65 -20.84 16.63
C GLU A 63 46.40 -21.21 15.35
N HIS A 64 46.56 -22.50 15.07
CA HIS A 64 47.20 -22.99 13.84
C HIS A 64 46.36 -22.70 12.59
N ILE A 65 45.07 -23.05 12.58
CA ILE A 65 44.19 -22.77 11.44
C ILE A 65 44.01 -21.27 11.23
N TYR A 66 43.92 -20.47 12.31
CA TYR A 66 43.83 -19.01 12.22
C TYR A 66 45.01 -18.40 11.48
N LEU A 67 46.22 -18.91 11.73
CA LEU A 67 47.42 -18.45 11.05
C LEU A 67 47.40 -18.82 9.56
N ASN A 68 46.97 -20.03 9.22
CA ASN A 68 46.91 -20.48 7.82
C ASN A 68 45.85 -19.72 7.01
N THR A 69 44.64 -19.58 7.55
CA THR A 69 43.49 -19.00 6.84
C THR A 69 43.50 -17.47 6.88
N LEU A 70 43.76 -16.88 8.05
CA LEU A 70 43.60 -15.44 8.28
C LEU A 70 44.94 -14.69 8.39
N SER A 71 46.08 -15.39 8.39
CA SER A 71 47.40 -14.81 8.67
C SER A 71 47.43 -13.99 9.97
N LYS A 72 46.65 -14.41 10.98
CA LYS A 72 46.48 -13.71 12.27
C LYS A 72 46.99 -14.56 13.43
N THR A 73 47.61 -13.89 14.39
CA THR A 73 48.10 -14.48 15.66
C THR A 73 47.15 -14.13 16.83
N PRO A 74 47.31 -14.74 18.02
CA PRO A 74 46.58 -14.34 19.23
C PRO A 74 46.67 -12.85 19.55
N GLU A 75 47.76 -12.19 19.18
CA GLU A 75 47.97 -10.76 19.34
C GLU A 75 47.12 -9.92 18.37
N ASP A 76 46.72 -10.47 17.22
CA ASP A 76 45.92 -9.79 16.21
C ASP A 76 44.41 -9.94 16.43
N ASP A 77 43.95 -11.08 16.97
CA ASP A 77 42.52 -11.38 17.15
C ASP A 77 42.24 -12.38 18.29
N ALA A 78 42.55 -11.98 19.52
CA ALA A 78 42.29 -12.80 20.71
C ALA A 78 40.78 -13.16 20.88
N ALA A 79 39.88 -12.29 20.45
CA ALA A 79 38.43 -12.48 20.59
C ALA A 79 37.90 -13.54 19.63
N GLY A 80 38.31 -13.49 18.36
CA GLY A 80 37.96 -14.50 17.37
C GLY A 80 38.51 -15.89 17.72
N ILE A 81 39.79 -15.97 18.13
CA ILE A 81 40.38 -17.25 18.59
C ILE A 81 39.62 -17.82 19.79
N ALA A 82 39.22 -16.98 20.75
CA ALA A 82 38.42 -17.43 21.88
C ALA A 82 37.03 -17.93 21.47
N PHE A 83 36.38 -17.27 20.51
CA PHE A 83 35.08 -17.67 19.97
C PHE A 83 35.14 -19.08 19.34
N TRP A 84 36.08 -19.31 18.43
CA TRP A 84 36.21 -20.61 17.76
C TRP A 84 36.69 -21.73 18.69
N THR A 85 37.53 -21.40 19.68
CA THR A 85 37.92 -22.37 20.72
C THR A 85 36.69 -22.81 21.52
N ALA A 86 35.84 -21.86 21.92
CA ALA A 86 34.60 -22.16 22.62
C ALA A 86 33.61 -22.98 21.76
N ALA A 87 33.59 -22.78 20.44
CA ALA A 87 32.78 -23.57 19.52
C ALA A 87 33.22 -25.06 19.51
N LEU A 88 34.52 -25.34 19.44
CA LEU A 88 35.04 -26.71 19.57
C LEU A 88 34.76 -27.32 20.94
N ASP A 89 34.96 -26.56 22.02
CA ASP A 89 34.68 -27.01 23.38
C ASP A 89 33.19 -27.33 23.58
N SER A 90 32.31 -26.71 22.79
CA SER A 90 30.85 -26.94 22.80
C SER A 90 30.39 -28.07 21.88
N GLY A 91 31.32 -28.80 21.25
CA GLY A 91 31.02 -30.00 20.47
C GLY A 91 30.97 -29.82 18.96
N MET A 92 31.35 -28.65 18.43
CA MET A 92 31.59 -28.48 16.99
C MET A 92 32.79 -29.34 16.56
N SER A 93 32.69 -30.01 15.41
CA SER A 93 33.82 -30.75 14.84
C SER A 93 34.90 -29.81 14.29
N ARG A 94 36.13 -30.30 14.16
CA ARG A 94 37.24 -29.51 13.60
C ARG A 94 37.00 -29.15 12.13
N GLY A 95 36.38 -30.03 11.36
CA GLY A 95 35.98 -29.77 9.98
C GLY A 95 34.91 -28.67 9.86
N GLU A 96 33.95 -28.61 10.79
CA GLU A 96 32.98 -27.50 10.86
C GLU A 96 33.65 -26.16 11.15
N VAL A 97 34.67 -26.14 12.01
CA VAL A 97 35.44 -24.92 12.27
C VAL A 97 36.23 -24.46 11.06
N VAL A 98 36.91 -25.38 10.35
CA VAL A 98 37.67 -25.03 9.14
C VAL A 98 36.73 -24.46 8.08
N ALA A 99 35.60 -25.12 7.81
CA ALA A 99 34.61 -24.64 6.85
C ALA A 99 34.04 -23.27 7.27
N GLY A 100 33.70 -23.10 8.56
CA GLY A 100 33.20 -21.82 9.08
C GLY A 100 34.22 -20.68 9.03
N LEU A 101 35.51 -20.96 9.16
CA LEU A 101 36.57 -19.96 9.00
C LEU A 101 36.77 -19.53 7.54
N ILE A 102 36.68 -20.47 6.59
CA ILE A 102 36.71 -20.17 5.15
C ILE A 102 35.52 -19.29 4.77
N GLU A 103 34.32 -19.64 5.24
CA GLU A 103 33.11 -18.82 5.02
C GLU A 103 33.25 -17.43 5.66
N ALA A 104 33.81 -17.36 6.87
CA ALA A 104 34.04 -16.09 7.57
C ALA A 104 35.02 -15.18 6.82
N ILE A 105 36.11 -15.69 6.23
CA ILE A 105 37.04 -14.85 5.48
C ILE A 105 36.43 -14.34 4.16
N GLU A 106 35.66 -15.17 3.45
CA GLU A 106 34.99 -14.76 2.19
C GLU A 106 33.97 -13.63 2.43
N SER A 107 33.25 -13.67 3.55
CA SER A 107 32.33 -12.59 3.94
C SER A 107 33.02 -11.22 4.12
N ASN A 108 34.35 -11.20 4.23
CA ASN A 108 35.16 -10.00 4.44
C ASN A 108 35.74 -9.38 3.15
N LYS A 109 35.35 -9.84 1.95
CA LYS A 109 35.80 -9.29 0.64
C LYS A 109 35.75 -7.76 0.56
N ASN A 110 34.73 -7.15 1.17
CA ASN A 110 34.49 -5.71 1.17
C ASN A 110 34.80 -5.01 2.51
N SER A 111 35.57 -5.66 3.39
CA SER A 111 35.89 -5.10 4.72
C SER A 111 36.67 -3.79 4.61
N LYS A 112 36.32 -2.82 5.46
CA LYS A 112 37.02 -1.53 5.58
C LYS A 112 38.23 -1.59 6.53
N ASP A 113 38.34 -2.65 7.34
CA ASP A 113 39.49 -2.85 8.21
C ASP A 113 40.69 -3.35 7.39
N THR A 114 41.79 -2.59 7.39
CA THR A 114 42.94 -2.84 6.51
C THR A 114 43.61 -4.19 6.79
N LYS A 115 43.66 -4.63 8.06
CA LYS A 115 44.24 -5.94 8.42
C LYS A 115 43.35 -7.09 7.95
N THR A 116 42.04 -6.98 8.13
CA THR A 116 41.06 -7.99 7.72
C THR A 116 40.95 -8.08 6.19
N LYS A 117 41.01 -6.93 5.50
CA LYS A 117 41.11 -6.90 4.05
C LYS A 117 42.41 -7.52 3.52
N ALA A 118 43.55 -7.21 4.14
CA ALA A 118 44.82 -7.83 3.76
C ALA A 118 44.83 -9.35 4.00
N ALA A 119 44.18 -9.83 5.06
CA ALA A 119 43.99 -11.26 5.32
C ALA A 119 43.16 -11.92 4.19
N TYR A 120 42.03 -11.30 3.82
CA TYR A 120 41.21 -11.73 2.69
C TYR A 120 42.02 -11.80 1.39
N GLU A 121 42.68 -10.69 1.02
CA GLU A 121 43.51 -10.59 -0.19
C GLU A 121 44.64 -11.63 -0.22
N GLN A 122 45.27 -11.91 0.92
CA GLN A 122 46.31 -12.93 0.97
C GLN A 122 45.75 -14.35 0.83
N PHE A 123 44.62 -14.64 1.49
CA PHE A 123 44.00 -15.96 1.42
C PHE A 123 43.57 -16.27 -0.03
N ILE A 124 42.89 -15.33 -0.69
CA ILE A 124 42.48 -15.51 -2.10
C ILE A 124 43.68 -15.63 -3.03
N ASN A 125 44.77 -14.87 -2.81
CA ASN A 125 45.99 -15.01 -3.63
C ASN A 125 46.60 -16.41 -3.47
N ARG A 126 46.57 -16.99 -2.27
CA ARG A 126 47.04 -18.38 -2.03
C ARG A 126 46.13 -19.39 -2.71
N VAL A 127 44.82 -19.21 -2.62
CA VAL A 127 43.83 -20.08 -3.30
C VAL A 127 44.03 -20.01 -4.82
N GLU A 128 44.29 -18.84 -5.39
CA GLU A 128 44.56 -18.67 -6.82
C GLU A 128 45.82 -19.44 -7.27
N VAL A 129 46.90 -19.33 -6.50
CA VAL A 129 48.14 -20.10 -6.76
C VAL A 129 47.90 -21.59 -6.56
N SER A 130 47.08 -21.99 -5.59
CA SER A 130 46.70 -23.39 -5.36
C SER A 130 45.91 -23.98 -6.52
N ASN A 131 44.95 -23.23 -7.09
CA ASN A 131 44.23 -23.64 -8.29
C ASN A 131 45.17 -23.77 -9.48
N TYR A 132 46.10 -22.81 -9.65
CA TYR A 132 47.11 -22.90 -10.71
C TYR A 132 48.00 -24.14 -10.54
N MET A 133 48.44 -24.46 -9.32
CA MET A 133 49.18 -25.68 -9.01
C MET A 133 48.38 -26.93 -9.36
N ALA A 134 47.12 -27.01 -8.95
CA ALA A 134 46.26 -28.16 -9.22
C ALA A 134 46.07 -28.40 -10.72
N ASN A 135 46.09 -27.33 -11.52
CA ASN A 135 45.99 -27.40 -12.99
C ASN A 135 47.32 -27.65 -13.70
N THR A 136 48.45 -27.39 -13.04
CA THR A 136 49.78 -27.40 -13.67
C THR A 136 50.58 -28.64 -13.30
N VAL A 137 50.46 -29.08 -12.04
CA VAL A 137 51.27 -30.17 -11.48
C VAL A 137 50.34 -31.29 -11.03
N GLU A 138 50.20 -32.31 -11.88
CA GLU A 138 49.26 -33.41 -11.67
C GLU A 138 49.63 -34.27 -10.43
N LYS A 139 50.92 -34.57 -10.24
CA LYS A 139 51.41 -35.40 -9.13
C LYS A 139 52.22 -34.60 -8.14
N ALA A 140 52.18 -35.01 -6.87
CA ALA A 140 52.97 -34.36 -5.82
C ALA A 140 54.46 -34.33 -6.20
N PRO A 141 55.08 -33.14 -6.35
CA PRO A 141 56.48 -33.01 -6.74
C PRO A 141 57.44 -33.49 -5.66
N GLU A 142 58.70 -33.75 -6.02
CA GLU A 142 59.73 -34.06 -5.03
C GLU A 142 59.88 -32.89 -4.03
N GLY A 143 59.92 -33.21 -2.73
CA GLY A 143 59.94 -32.19 -1.68
C GLY A 143 58.63 -31.39 -1.53
N TYR A 144 57.49 -31.93 -1.97
CA TYR A 144 56.15 -31.32 -1.92
C TYR A 144 55.87 -30.50 -0.64
N GLU A 145 56.14 -31.05 0.54
CA GLU A 145 55.93 -30.40 1.85
C GLU A 145 56.79 -29.13 2.08
N THR A 146 57.72 -28.83 1.17
CA THR A 146 58.59 -27.65 1.23
C THR A 146 58.48 -26.78 -0.02
N SER A 147 58.25 -27.37 -1.20
CA SER A 147 58.16 -26.66 -2.47
C SER A 147 56.81 -25.98 -2.71
N THR A 148 55.73 -26.46 -2.06
CA THR A 148 54.38 -25.94 -2.27
C THR A 148 53.79 -25.17 -1.09
N VAL A 149 54.53 -25.06 0.01
CA VAL A 149 54.11 -24.31 1.20
C VAL A 149 54.10 -22.81 0.91
N PHE A 150 53.05 -22.13 1.34
CA PHE A 150 52.94 -20.69 1.21
C PHE A 150 53.79 -19.97 2.25
N THR A 151 54.60 -19.02 1.77
CA THR A 151 55.42 -18.14 2.59
C THR A 151 55.16 -16.69 2.25
N THR A 152 55.53 -15.76 3.13
CA THR A 152 55.42 -14.32 2.87
C THR A 152 56.74 -13.69 2.41
N SER A 153 57.83 -14.45 2.44
CA SER A 153 59.17 -14.03 2.02
C SER A 153 60.10 -15.25 1.91
N GLY A 154 61.23 -15.09 1.21
CA GLY A 154 62.25 -16.13 1.08
C GLY A 154 62.39 -16.66 -0.34
N THR A 155 63.14 -17.75 -0.50
CA THR A 155 63.43 -18.40 -1.79
C THR A 155 62.99 -19.87 -1.84
N THR A 156 62.35 -20.36 -0.77
CA THR A 156 61.83 -21.73 -0.65
C THR A 156 60.32 -21.68 -0.42
N GLY A 157 59.58 -22.52 -1.13
CA GLY A 157 58.11 -22.51 -1.17
C GLY A 157 57.53 -21.44 -2.10
N LEU A 158 56.23 -21.19 -1.97
CA LEU A 158 55.46 -20.26 -2.80
C LEU A 158 55.31 -18.93 -2.07
N VAL A 159 56.01 -17.90 -2.53
CA VAL A 159 55.95 -16.55 -1.92
C VAL A 159 54.64 -15.87 -2.34
N VAL A 160 53.68 -15.81 -1.41
CA VAL A 160 52.36 -15.23 -1.65
C VAL A 160 51.97 -14.29 -0.51
N THR A 161 51.79 -13.02 -0.85
CA THR A 161 51.38 -11.94 0.06
C THR A 161 49.99 -11.42 -0.32
N ASN A 162 49.51 -10.36 0.35
CA ASN A 162 48.31 -9.66 -0.08
C ASN A 162 48.53 -8.77 -1.33
N ASP A 163 49.77 -8.65 -1.83
CA ASP A 163 50.07 -8.01 -3.10
C ASP A 163 49.87 -9.02 -4.25
N ALA A 164 48.92 -8.73 -5.15
CA ALA A 164 48.59 -9.56 -6.29
C ALA A 164 49.79 -9.84 -7.23
N SER A 165 50.83 -8.99 -7.26
CA SER A 165 52.04 -9.25 -8.07
C SER A 165 52.84 -10.47 -7.61
N THR A 166 52.68 -10.88 -6.34
CA THR A 166 53.35 -12.08 -5.81
C THR A 166 52.75 -13.38 -6.37
N VAL A 167 51.49 -13.36 -6.82
CA VAL A 167 50.84 -14.49 -7.48
C VAL A 167 51.58 -14.90 -8.74
N THR A 168 51.96 -13.94 -9.60
CA THR A 168 52.73 -14.23 -10.82
C THR A 168 54.06 -14.91 -10.51
N THR A 169 54.75 -14.45 -9.46
CA THR A 169 56.04 -15.04 -9.04
C THR A 169 55.85 -16.47 -8.53
N ALA A 170 54.79 -16.72 -7.76
CA ALA A 170 54.47 -18.04 -7.26
C ALA A 170 54.03 -19.00 -8.38
N LYS A 171 53.23 -18.53 -9.36
CA LYS A 171 52.85 -19.32 -10.55
C LYS A 171 54.09 -19.75 -11.35
N ASN A 172 55.08 -18.86 -11.54
CA ASN A 172 56.35 -19.24 -12.17
C ASN A 172 57.11 -20.32 -11.38
N SER A 173 57.06 -20.25 -10.04
CA SER A 173 57.70 -21.23 -9.17
C SER A 173 57.00 -22.59 -9.26
N VAL A 174 55.65 -22.60 -9.33
CA VAL A 174 54.84 -23.80 -9.61
C VAL A 174 55.21 -24.42 -10.95
N LYS A 175 55.27 -23.61 -12.00
CA LYS A 175 55.61 -24.09 -13.34
C LYS A 175 57.00 -24.75 -13.38
N ALA A 176 57.97 -24.21 -12.65
CA ALA A 176 59.29 -24.83 -12.57
C ALA A 176 59.28 -26.25 -11.97
N LEU A 177 58.21 -26.65 -11.26
CA LEU A 177 58.05 -27.99 -10.69
C LEU A 177 57.62 -29.03 -11.73
N THR A 178 57.15 -28.63 -12.92
CA THR A 178 56.78 -29.57 -13.99
C THR A 178 57.95 -29.97 -14.88
N ILE A 179 59.08 -29.26 -14.77
CA ILE A 179 60.26 -29.44 -15.60
C ILE A 179 61.23 -30.37 -14.86
N ASP A 180 61.32 -31.62 -15.30
CA ASP A 180 62.30 -32.61 -14.85
C ASP A 180 63.32 -32.99 -15.93
N GLY A 181 63.15 -32.47 -17.15
CA GLY A 181 64.06 -32.56 -18.28
C GLY A 181 64.99 -31.35 -18.46
N GLU A 182 65.45 -31.14 -19.69
CA GLU A 182 66.38 -30.08 -20.07
C GLU A 182 65.65 -28.75 -20.39
N THR A 183 66.33 -27.63 -20.14
CA THR A 183 65.87 -26.30 -20.59
C THR A 183 66.74 -25.82 -21.75
N PHE A 184 66.13 -25.64 -22.91
CA PHE A 184 66.77 -25.12 -24.13
C PHE A 184 66.39 -23.66 -24.33
N THR A 185 67.38 -22.80 -24.61
CA THR A 185 67.13 -21.42 -25.04
C THR A 185 67.56 -21.29 -26.50
N LEU A 186 66.60 -20.97 -27.37
CA LEU A 186 66.86 -20.79 -28.80
C LEU A 186 67.81 -19.61 -29.04
N THR A 187 68.58 -19.70 -30.11
CA THR A 187 69.57 -18.70 -30.52
C THR A 187 69.08 -17.94 -31.76
N THR A 188 69.79 -16.89 -32.18
CA THR A 188 69.44 -16.19 -33.42
C THR A 188 69.86 -16.94 -34.69
N SER A 189 70.58 -18.06 -34.55
CA SER A 189 70.90 -18.99 -35.65
C SER A 189 69.82 -20.04 -35.80
N VAL A 190 69.86 -20.78 -36.91
CA VAL A 190 69.00 -21.97 -37.07
C VAL A 190 69.36 -22.98 -35.99
N ASP A 191 68.38 -23.36 -35.19
CA ASP A 191 68.55 -24.32 -34.11
C ASP A 191 68.09 -25.73 -34.51
N THR A 192 68.73 -26.74 -33.93
CA THR A 192 68.29 -28.14 -33.98
C THR A 192 68.24 -28.65 -32.55
N ILE A 193 67.04 -28.75 -32.01
CA ILE A 193 66.77 -29.22 -30.66
C ILE A 193 66.22 -30.64 -30.77
N ASN A 194 66.83 -31.55 -30.01
CA ASN A 194 66.30 -32.87 -29.74
C ASN A 194 66.21 -32.98 -28.22
N GLY A 195 64.99 -33.04 -27.70
CA GLY A 195 64.74 -33.15 -26.29
C GLY A 195 64.99 -34.55 -25.73
N SER A 196 64.77 -34.67 -24.43
CA SER A 196 65.04 -35.84 -23.61
C SER A 196 63.84 -36.79 -23.55
N ASP A 197 63.86 -37.76 -22.62
CA ASP A 197 62.70 -38.60 -22.31
C ASP A 197 61.88 -38.05 -21.12
N ALA A 198 62.19 -36.82 -20.66
CA ALA A 198 61.57 -36.11 -19.54
C ALA A 198 60.97 -34.78 -20.02
N ASN A 199 60.22 -34.08 -19.17
CA ASN A 199 59.51 -32.85 -19.56
C ASN A 199 60.51 -31.70 -19.77
N ASP A 200 60.73 -31.32 -21.02
CA ASP A 200 61.66 -30.27 -21.41
C ASP A 200 60.99 -28.90 -21.55
N LEU A 201 61.79 -27.84 -21.40
CA LEU A 201 61.37 -26.45 -21.62
C LEU A 201 62.20 -25.80 -22.73
N ILE A 202 61.56 -25.43 -23.83
CA ILE A 202 62.18 -24.68 -24.92
C ILE A 202 61.74 -23.21 -24.84
N ILE A 203 62.69 -22.28 -24.86
CA ILE A 203 62.43 -20.84 -24.72
C ILE A 203 62.84 -20.10 -25.99
N GLY A 204 61.87 -19.40 -26.60
CA GLY A 204 62.04 -18.65 -27.83
C GLY A 204 61.50 -17.22 -27.76
N THR A 205 61.90 -16.39 -28.72
CA THR A 205 61.37 -15.03 -28.92
C THR A 205 61.16 -14.79 -30.40
N THR A 206 59.97 -14.34 -30.78
CA THR A 206 59.69 -13.85 -32.13
C THR A 206 59.90 -12.34 -32.15
N SER A 207 60.71 -11.82 -33.07
CA SER A 207 60.98 -10.38 -33.15
C SER A 207 61.20 -9.94 -34.60
N SER A 208 60.91 -8.67 -34.91
CA SER A 208 61.34 -8.06 -36.17
C SER A 208 62.82 -7.68 -36.16
N LEU A 209 63.44 -7.62 -34.98
CA LEU A 209 64.86 -7.37 -34.79
C LEU A 209 65.62 -8.70 -34.85
N SER A 210 66.54 -8.83 -35.80
CA SER A 210 67.35 -10.04 -35.97
C SER A 210 68.20 -10.39 -34.73
N SER A 211 68.51 -9.41 -33.87
CA SER A 211 69.26 -9.61 -32.62
C SER A 211 68.43 -10.23 -31.49
N GLU A 212 67.10 -10.26 -31.62
CA GLU A 212 66.17 -10.78 -30.62
C GLU A 212 65.30 -11.92 -31.15
N LYS A 213 65.28 -12.14 -32.47
CA LYS A 213 64.53 -13.22 -33.10
C LYS A 213 65.29 -14.53 -32.89
N THR A 214 64.86 -15.32 -31.92
CA THR A 214 65.42 -16.64 -31.64
C THR A 214 64.55 -17.79 -32.10
N LEU A 215 63.23 -17.61 -32.23
CA LEU A 215 62.39 -18.57 -32.93
C LEU A 215 62.27 -18.16 -34.41
N THR A 216 62.77 -19.01 -35.30
CA THR A 216 62.83 -18.81 -36.76
C THR A 216 62.09 -19.91 -37.51
N SER A 217 61.65 -19.62 -38.73
CA SER A 217 60.90 -20.60 -39.55
C SER A 217 61.75 -21.77 -40.05
N ALA A 218 63.06 -21.78 -39.78
CA ALA A 218 63.99 -22.83 -40.20
C ALA A 218 64.43 -23.73 -39.04
N ASP A 219 64.04 -23.43 -37.79
CA ASP A 219 64.45 -24.24 -36.65
C ASP A 219 63.79 -25.62 -36.71
N MET A 220 64.51 -26.62 -36.21
CA MET A 220 64.05 -28.00 -36.10
C MET A 220 63.95 -28.33 -34.62
N ILE A 221 62.73 -28.44 -34.10
CA ILE A 221 62.46 -28.69 -32.69
C ILE A 221 61.75 -30.04 -32.59
N ASP A 222 62.38 -30.97 -31.88
CA ASP A 222 61.78 -32.22 -31.44
C ASP A 222 61.89 -32.24 -29.91
N GLY A 223 60.77 -32.22 -29.19
CA GLY A 223 60.78 -32.23 -27.71
C GLY A 223 61.13 -33.59 -27.12
N GLY A 224 61.12 -34.67 -27.91
CA GLY A 224 61.45 -36.01 -27.42
C GLY A 224 60.24 -36.73 -26.83
N ALA A 225 60.40 -37.40 -25.69
CA ALA A 225 59.30 -38.02 -24.97
C ALA A 225 59.10 -37.29 -23.65
N GLY A 226 57.86 -37.17 -23.20
CA GLY A 226 57.54 -36.36 -22.02
C GLY A 226 56.33 -35.48 -22.33
N ILE A 227 56.11 -34.48 -21.49
CA ILE A 227 55.21 -33.36 -21.77
C ILE A 227 56.09 -32.12 -21.94
N ASP A 228 56.39 -31.80 -23.19
CA ASP A 228 57.37 -30.78 -23.53
C ASP A 228 56.69 -29.42 -23.77
N THR A 229 57.34 -28.35 -23.31
CA THR A 229 56.78 -27.00 -23.38
C THR A 229 57.64 -26.06 -24.23
N LEU A 230 57.06 -25.45 -25.27
CA LEU A 230 57.63 -24.29 -25.94
C LEU A 230 57.05 -23.00 -25.36
N GLN A 231 57.89 -22.15 -24.77
CA GLN A 231 57.54 -20.82 -24.30
C GLN A 231 58.06 -19.74 -25.25
N VAL A 232 57.15 -18.87 -25.74
CA VAL A 232 57.47 -17.84 -26.73
C VAL A 232 57.08 -16.45 -26.23
N SER A 233 58.08 -15.57 -26.10
CA SER A 233 57.85 -14.12 -26.01
C SER A 233 57.58 -13.56 -27.41
N MET A 234 56.35 -13.15 -27.68
CA MET A 234 55.93 -12.67 -28.99
C MET A 234 56.07 -11.15 -29.11
N LYS A 235 57.18 -10.69 -29.70
CA LYS A 235 57.35 -9.27 -30.09
C LYS A 235 56.97 -9.03 -31.55
N ALA A 236 56.91 -10.07 -32.38
CA ALA A 236 56.45 -10.07 -33.76
C ALA A 236 55.56 -11.29 -34.07
N ALA A 237 54.91 -11.33 -35.24
CA ALA A 237 54.15 -12.51 -35.66
C ALA A 237 55.09 -13.66 -36.04
N PHE A 238 54.68 -14.89 -35.75
CA PHE A 238 55.28 -16.12 -36.26
C PHE A 238 54.46 -16.61 -37.46
N THR A 239 55.15 -16.90 -38.57
CA THR A 239 54.53 -17.24 -39.87
C THR A 239 54.70 -18.72 -40.21
N GLY A 240 54.80 -19.57 -39.19
CA GLY A 240 55.01 -21.01 -39.35
C GLY A 240 56.43 -21.40 -39.71
N PHE A 241 56.68 -22.70 -39.60
CA PHE A 241 57.90 -23.34 -40.09
C PHE A 241 57.84 -23.55 -41.60
N THR A 242 59.01 -23.51 -42.25
CA THR A 242 59.15 -23.57 -43.71
C THR A 242 60.37 -24.38 -44.11
N GLY A 243 60.34 -25.03 -45.27
CA GLY A 243 61.46 -25.85 -45.73
C GLY A 243 61.63 -27.09 -44.85
N ASP A 244 62.82 -27.25 -44.28
CA ASP A 244 63.13 -28.35 -43.34
C ASP A 244 62.79 -28.01 -41.88
N GLY A 245 62.44 -26.75 -41.58
CA GLY A 245 62.03 -26.33 -40.24
C GLY A 245 60.74 -27.03 -39.82
N LYS A 246 60.63 -27.40 -38.54
CA LYS A 246 59.50 -28.14 -37.98
C LYS A 246 59.48 -28.12 -36.46
N MET A 247 58.30 -28.41 -35.89
CA MET A 247 58.13 -28.74 -34.48
C MET A 247 57.34 -30.04 -34.33
N GLU A 248 57.88 -31.00 -33.59
CA GLU A 248 57.24 -32.28 -33.26
C GLU A 248 57.49 -32.63 -31.79
N ASN A 249 56.61 -33.45 -31.21
CA ASN A 249 56.66 -33.89 -29.81
C ASN A 249 56.83 -32.73 -28.82
N VAL A 250 56.03 -31.67 -28.98
CA VAL A 250 55.92 -30.58 -28.01
C VAL A 250 54.44 -30.40 -27.73
N GLU A 251 54.00 -30.81 -26.54
CA GLU A 251 52.59 -30.92 -26.18
C GLU A 251 52.01 -29.58 -25.75
N ILE A 252 52.81 -28.68 -25.15
CA ILE A 252 52.38 -27.40 -24.62
C ILE A 252 53.07 -26.24 -25.34
N VAL A 253 52.31 -25.30 -25.88
CA VAL A 253 52.83 -24.04 -26.44
C VAL A 253 52.29 -22.85 -25.64
N GLU A 254 53.20 -22.13 -24.99
CA GLU A 254 52.89 -20.91 -24.27
C GLU A 254 53.28 -19.66 -25.05
N LEU A 255 52.33 -18.76 -25.22
CA LEU A 255 52.51 -17.54 -25.99
C LEU A 255 52.20 -16.33 -25.10
N THR A 256 53.21 -15.48 -24.89
CA THR A 256 53.02 -14.19 -24.23
C THR A 256 53.19 -13.08 -25.26
N ASN A 257 52.12 -12.33 -25.55
CA ASN A 257 52.23 -11.16 -26.42
C ASN A 257 52.88 -10.01 -25.66
N ASP A 258 54.19 -9.84 -25.86
CA ASP A 258 54.96 -8.78 -25.20
C ASP A 258 54.83 -7.40 -25.87
N SER A 259 53.99 -7.31 -26.90
CA SER A 259 53.72 -6.07 -27.64
C SER A 259 52.35 -5.48 -27.33
N THR A 260 52.08 -4.26 -27.80
CA THR A 260 50.80 -3.56 -27.60
C THR A 260 49.81 -3.77 -28.76
N ILE A 261 50.15 -4.63 -29.73
CA ILE A 261 49.32 -4.90 -30.91
C ILE A 261 49.12 -6.40 -31.10
N GLU A 262 48.06 -6.77 -31.79
CA GLU A 262 47.73 -8.17 -32.09
C GLU A 262 48.89 -8.89 -32.82
N ARG A 263 49.10 -10.17 -32.49
CA ARG A 263 50.10 -11.04 -33.12
C ARG A 263 49.49 -12.30 -33.67
N ASN A 264 50.01 -12.75 -34.81
CA ASN A 264 49.65 -14.05 -35.38
C ASN A 264 50.70 -15.10 -34.96
N PHE A 265 50.25 -16.27 -34.54
CA PHE A 265 51.05 -17.47 -34.42
C PHE A 265 50.50 -18.52 -35.38
N ASP A 266 51.21 -18.70 -36.49
CA ASP A 266 50.89 -19.70 -37.52
C ASP A 266 51.55 -21.03 -37.15
N ALA A 267 50.74 -22.07 -36.98
CA ALA A 267 51.14 -23.40 -36.57
C ALA A 267 51.54 -24.32 -37.76
N SER A 268 51.73 -23.76 -38.96
CA SER A 268 52.26 -24.51 -40.10
C SER A 268 53.59 -25.19 -39.75
N GLY A 269 53.68 -26.49 -40.00
CA GLY A 269 54.86 -27.31 -39.68
C GLY A 269 55.00 -27.70 -38.20
N ILE A 270 53.97 -27.48 -37.39
CA ILE A 270 53.87 -27.94 -36.00
C ILE A 270 52.97 -29.17 -35.94
N THR A 271 53.37 -30.19 -35.18
CA THR A 271 52.58 -31.40 -34.88
C THR A 271 52.75 -31.81 -33.43
N GLY A 272 51.76 -32.51 -32.86
CA GLY A 272 51.84 -33.05 -31.49
C GLY A 272 51.39 -32.11 -30.36
N VAL A 273 51.05 -30.85 -30.66
CA VAL A 273 50.55 -29.91 -29.63
C VAL A 273 49.15 -30.31 -29.17
N GLU A 274 49.00 -30.46 -27.86
CA GLU A 274 47.73 -30.74 -27.19
C GLU A 274 47.15 -29.48 -26.54
N LYS A 275 48.00 -28.55 -26.08
CA LYS A 275 47.59 -27.36 -25.32
C LYS A 275 48.29 -26.08 -25.75
N TYR A 276 47.52 -25.03 -25.99
CA TYR A 276 48.02 -23.66 -26.12
C TYR A 276 47.65 -22.84 -24.88
N VAL A 277 48.63 -22.16 -24.29
CA VAL A 277 48.41 -21.22 -23.17
C VAL A 277 48.77 -19.82 -23.64
N ILE A 278 47.80 -18.91 -23.61
CA ILE A 278 47.93 -17.56 -24.15
C ILE A 278 47.75 -16.54 -23.04
N ASP A 279 48.78 -15.73 -22.84
CA ASP A 279 48.70 -14.49 -22.06
C ASP A 279 48.54 -13.30 -23.02
N ALA A 280 47.31 -12.79 -23.09
CA ALA A 280 46.92 -11.66 -23.90
C ALA A 280 46.77 -10.35 -23.09
N THR A 281 47.37 -10.28 -21.90
CA THR A 281 47.24 -9.12 -20.99
C THR A 281 47.62 -7.79 -21.67
N LYS A 282 48.60 -7.78 -22.58
CA LYS A 282 49.00 -6.58 -23.34
C LYS A 282 48.26 -6.43 -24.67
N ALA A 283 48.11 -7.51 -25.43
CA ALA A 283 47.37 -7.56 -26.69
C ALA A 283 47.09 -9.02 -27.12
N ASP A 284 46.09 -9.22 -27.96
CA ASP A 284 45.65 -10.56 -28.37
C ASP A 284 46.67 -11.31 -29.23
N VAL A 285 46.52 -12.63 -29.23
CA VAL A 285 47.16 -13.57 -30.15
C VAL A 285 46.09 -14.26 -30.97
N THR A 286 46.26 -14.22 -32.30
CA THR A 286 45.51 -15.01 -33.28
C THR A 286 46.31 -16.28 -33.58
N LEU A 287 45.65 -17.43 -33.59
CA LEU A 287 46.24 -18.70 -33.99
C LEU A 287 45.73 -19.11 -35.38
N THR A 288 46.64 -19.55 -36.27
CA THR A 288 46.28 -20.06 -37.60
C THR A 288 46.93 -21.41 -37.88
N ASP A 289 46.34 -22.17 -38.80
CA ASP A 289 46.84 -23.45 -39.32
C ASP A 289 47.05 -24.53 -38.24
N LEU A 290 46.21 -24.55 -37.19
CA LEU A 290 46.19 -25.66 -36.23
C LEU A 290 45.74 -26.97 -36.91
N ASN A 291 46.34 -28.09 -36.56
CA ASN A 291 46.14 -29.36 -37.28
C ASN A 291 45.93 -30.58 -36.38
N ALA A 292 45.51 -30.37 -35.12
CA ALA A 292 45.18 -31.44 -34.17
C ALA A 292 43.72 -31.31 -33.69
N ALA A 293 43.08 -32.44 -33.41
CA ALA A 293 41.74 -32.49 -32.82
C ALA A 293 41.84 -32.49 -31.29
N GLY A 294 40.82 -31.99 -30.59
CA GLY A 294 40.77 -32.03 -29.12
C GLY A 294 41.73 -31.06 -28.43
N ILE A 295 42.23 -30.04 -29.15
CA ILE A 295 43.17 -29.06 -28.60
C ILE A 295 42.52 -28.29 -27.45
N GLU A 296 43.29 -28.11 -26.37
CA GLU A 296 42.97 -27.23 -25.26
C GLU A 296 43.60 -25.85 -25.49
N ILE A 297 42.79 -24.79 -25.44
CA ILE A 297 43.28 -23.41 -25.53
C ILE A 297 42.91 -22.69 -24.24
N THR A 298 43.93 -22.32 -23.48
CA THR A 298 43.78 -21.48 -22.29
C THR A 298 44.09 -20.04 -22.67
N TYR A 299 43.13 -19.14 -22.45
CA TYR A 299 43.25 -17.74 -22.85
C TYR A 299 42.95 -16.81 -21.67
N SER A 300 43.89 -15.94 -21.36
CA SER A 300 43.80 -15.03 -20.21
C SER A 300 44.09 -13.58 -20.60
N GLY A 301 43.52 -12.63 -19.87
CA GLY A 301 43.89 -11.21 -19.94
C GLY A 301 43.32 -10.39 -21.12
N ALA A 302 42.48 -10.95 -22.00
CA ALA A 302 41.89 -10.19 -23.11
C ALA A 302 40.73 -9.29 -22.63
N LYS A 303 40.86 -7.95 -22.72
CA LYS A 303 39.93 -7.01 -22.06
C LYS A 303 38.86 -6.34 -22.97
N ALA A 304 38.95 -6.38 -24.30
CA ALA A 304 37.93 -5.79 -25.20
C ALA A 304 38.06 -6.12 -26.72
N LYS A 305 38.67 -7.25 -27.11
CA LYS A 305 39.06 -7.50 -28.52
C LYS A 305 38.58 -8.86 -29.06
N LYS A 306 39.16 -9.34 -30.16
CA LYS A 306 38.75 -10.58 -30.85
C LYS A 306 39.74 -11.71 -30.53
N ILE A 307 39.23 -12.93 -30.42
CA ILE A 307 40.03 -14.15 -30.37
C ILE A 307 39.75 -14.91 -31.67
N ASN A 308 40.81 -15.20 -32.42
CA ASN A 308 40.71 -15.90 -33.68
C ASN A 308 41.55 -17.17 -33.61
N VAL A 309 40.91 -18.32 -33.83
CA VAL A 309 41.55 -19.63 -33.90
C VAL A 309 41.11 -20.26 -35.21
N ALA A 310 42.05 -20.49 -36.11
CA ALA A 310 41.80 -21.10 -37.42
C ALA A 310 42.56 -22.41 -37.57
N PHE A 311 41.85 -23.47 -37.90
CA PHE A 311 42.44 -24.76 -38.24
C PHE A 311 42.86 -24.80 -39.71
N ASP A 312 43.86 -25.65 -39.99
CA ASP A 312 44.28 -25.95 -41.35
C ASP A 312 43.11 -26.47 -42.19
N SER A 313 43.00 -25.98 -43.42
CA SER A 313 41.87 -26.28 -44.29
C SER A 313 41.78 -27.77 -44.69
N ALA A 314 42.90 -28.48 -44.77
CA ALA A 314 42.92 -29.92 -45.02
C ALA A 314 42.54 -30.71 -43.77
N PHE A 315 42.95 -30.24 -42.58
CA PHE A 315 42.48 -30.79 -41.30
C PHE A 315 40.95 -30.70 -41.17
N VAL A 316 40.37 -29.52 -41.44
CA VAL A 316 38.91 -29.32 -41.41
C VAL A 316 38.19 -30.17 -42.46
N ALA A 317 38.80 -30.44 -43.62
CA ALA A 317 38.20 -31.27 -44.66
C ALA A 317 38.34 -32.78 -44.42
N ALA A 318 39.37 -33.19 -43.65
CA ALA A 318 39.68 -34.58 -43.36
C ALA A 318 38.96 -35.09 -42.10
N ASN A 319 38.75 -34.21 -41.12
CA ASN A 319 37.96 -34.51 -39.94
C ASN A 319 36.46 -34.20 -40.20
N GLY A 320 35.61 -34.97 -39.52
CA GLY A 320 34.24 -35.23 -39.95
C GLY A 320 33.23 -34.13 -39.59
N THR A 321 32.33 -34.44 -38.66
CA THR A 321 31.26 -33.52 -38.23
C THR A 321 31.13 -33.48 -36.70
N ALA A 322 32.23 -33.83 -36.04
CA ALA A 322 32.32 -34.13 -34.61
C ALA A 322 33.67 -33.63 -34.03
N ASP A 323 34.19 -32.53 -34.58
CA ASP A 323 35.44 -31.96 -34.10
C ASP A 323 35.25 -31.26 -32.75
N GLU A 324 36.14 -31.56 -31.81
CA GLU A 324 36.09 -31.14 -30.40
C GLU A 324 37.23 -30.15 -30.07
N MET A 325 36.91 -29.14 -29.26
CA MET A 325 37.87 -28.19 -28.69
C MET A 325 37.48 -27.84 -27.25
N THR A 326 38.48 -27.65 -26.38
CA THR A 326 38.30 -27.04 -25.05
C THR A 326 38.89 -25.64 -25.02
N PHE A 327 38.12 -24.66 -24.58
CA PHE A 327 38.49 -23.26 -24.48
C PHE A 327 38.38 -22.80 -23.03
N ASN A 328 39.52 -22.78 -22.31
CA ASN A 328 39.56 -22.28 -20.94
C ASN A 328 39.72 -20.77 -20.93
N VAL A 329 38.89 -20.09 -20.14
CA VAL A 329 38.84 -18.63 -20.05
C VAL A 329 38.92 -18.16 -18.60
N ASP A 330 39.65 -17.08 -18.39
CA ASP A 330 39.84 -16.44 -17.08
C ASP A 330 39.88 -14.91 -17.26
N GLY A 331 38.87 -14.23 -16.71
CA GLY A 331 38.78 -12.77 -16.67
C GLY A 331 38.72 -12.06 -18.03
N LEU A 332 38.13 -12.70 -19.05
CA LEU A 332 38.02 -12.14 -20.40
C LEU A 332 36.87 -11.12 -20.50
N GLY A 333 37.08 -10.02 -21.23
CA GLY A 333 36.04 -9.03 -21.53
C GLY A 333 35.68 -8.06 -20.39
N ALA A 334 36.35 -8.16 -19.24
CA ALA A 334 36.29 -7.15 -18.19
C ALA A 334 37.01 -5.86 -18.67
N ALA A 335 36.35 -4.70 -18.72
CA ALA A 335 37.04 -3.47 -19.14
C ALA A 335 38.10 -3.02 -18.13
N ALA A 336 39.16 -2.36 -18.63
CA ALA A 336 40.12 -1.69 -17.77
C ALA A 336 39.43 -0.59 -16.96
N VAL A 337 39.45 -0.71 -15.63
CA VAL A 337 38.95 0.34 -14.73
C VAL A 337 39.76 1.60 -14.95
N ALA A 338 39.12 2.70 -15.39
CA ALA A 338 39.74 4.01 -15.28
C ALA A 338 39.96 4.31 -13.79
N ALA A 339 41.21 4.52 -13.37
CA ALA A 339 41.68 4.62 -11.98
C ALA A 339 41.01 5.72 -11.11
N THR A 340 39.95 6.38 -11.58
CA THR A 340 39.26 7.51 -10.93
C THR A 340 37.78 7.25 -10.61
N SER A 341 37.23 6.07 -10.91
CA SER A 341 35.82 5.78 -10.64
C SER A 341 35.66 4.79 -9.50
N THR A 342 35.11 5.24 -8.37
CA THR A 342 34.77 4.40 -7.21
C THR A 342 33.29 3.99 -7.18
N THR A 343 32.51 4.26 -8.24
CA THR A 343 31.05 4.10 -8.23
C THR A 343 30.40 3.69 -9.57
N ALA A 344 31.16 3.50 -10.65
CA ALA A 344 30.58 3.02 -11.91
C ALA A 344 30.88 1.53 -12.11
N ALA A 345 29.83 0.74 -12.40
CA ALA A 345 29.99 -0.61 -12.92
C ALA A 345 30.98 -0.59 -14.09
N VAL A 346 31.93 -1.52 -14.08
CA VAL A 346 32.89 -1.68 -15.17
C VAL A 346 32.09 -2.05 -16.42
N PRO A 347 32.17 -1.29 -17.53
CA PRO A 347 31.44 -1.65 -18.74
C PRO A 347 31.96 -3.00 -19.25
N GLU A 348 31.10 -4.01 -19.28
CA GLU A 348 31.41 -5.33 -19.83
C GLU A 348 31.51 -5.24 -21.36
N VAL A 349 32.57 -5.79 -21.96
CA VAL A 349 32.73 -5.83 -23.42
C VAL A 349 33.01 -7.27 -23.84
N ALA A 350 32.04 -7.90 -24.50
CA ALA A 350 32.15 -9.28 -24.95
C ALA A 350 33.31 -9.47 -25.96
N VAL A 351 34.19 -10.43 -25.68
CA VAL A 351 35.29 -10.83 -26.56
C VAL A 351 34.73 -11.66 -27.71
N THR A 352 34.87 -11.17 -28.94
CA THR A 352 34.37 -11.88 -30.13
C THR A 352 35.30 -13.03 -30.48
N SER A 353 34.80 -14.25 -30.40
CA SER A 353 35.57 -15.47 -30.66
C SER A 353 35.18 -16.09 -32.01
N THR A 354 36.18 -16.40 -32.84
CA THR A 354 36.00 -17.10 -34.11
C THR A 354 36.81 -18.38 -34.10
N MET A 355 36.12 -19.50 -34.32
CA MET A 355 36.68 -20.85 -34.37
C MET A 355 35.94 -21.60 -35.48
N ALA A 356 36.61 -21.82 -36.62
CA ALA A 356 36.00 -22.50 -37.77
C ALA A 356 36.25 -24.00 -37.70
N GLY A 357 35.26 -24.82 -38.08
CA GLY A 357 35.40 -26.27 -38.18
C GLY A 357 35.29 -27.05 -36.86
N ILE A 358 34.82 -26.41 -35.78
CA ILE A 358 34.57 -27.07 -34.49
C ILE A 358 33.06 -27.26 -34.30
N GLU A 359 32.60 -28.50 -34.17
CA GLU A 359 31.18 -28.81 -33.91
C GLU A 359 30.84 -28.94 -32.42
N SER A 360 31.82 -29.30 -31.58
CA SER A 360 31.65 -29.44 -30.13
C SER A 360 32.65 -28.55 -29.40
N LEU A 361 32.18 -27.44 -28.86
CA LEU A 361 33.01 -26.49 -28.12
C LEU A 361 32.71 -26.61 -26.62
N THR A 362 33.74 -26.91 -25.84
CA THR A 362 33.69 -26.77 -24.38
C THR A 362 34.29 -25.42 -23.99
N VAL A 363 33.58 -24.61 -23.23
CA VAL A 363 34.10 -23.39 -22.60
C VAL A 363 34.21 -23.65 -21.10
N ASN A 364 35.41 -23.53 -20.56
CA ASN A 364 35.66 -23.73 -19.13
C ASN A 364 36.03 -22.39 -18.50
N ALA A 365 35.11 -21.81 -17.72
CA ALA A 365 35.30 -20.51 -17.08
C ALA A 365 35.83 -20.70 -15.67
N THR A 366 37.05 -20.23 -15.43
CA THR A 366 37.72 -20.34 -14.12
C THR A 366 38.26 -18.99 -13.68
N GLY A 367 38.40 -18.78 -12.38
CA GLY A 367 38.99 -17.53 -11.87
C GLY A 367 38.01 -16.36 -11.94
N ASP A 368 38.33 -15.33 -12.73
CA ASP A 368 37.50 -14.13 -12.88
C ASP A 368 36.40 -14.33 -13.93
N ALA A 369 35.26 -13.65 -13.73
CA ALA A 369 34.12 -13.66 -14.65
C ALA A 369 34.52 -13.31 -16.09
N SER A 370 34.00 -14.08 -17.04
CA SER A 370 34.33 -13.95 -18.48
C SER A 370 33.12 -13.56 -19.33
N PHE A 371 33.36 -12.68 -20.31
CA PHE A 371 32.35 -12.13 -21.21
C PHE A 371 32.71 -12.44 -22.67
N LEU A 372 31.98 -13.34 -23.31
CA LEU A 372 32.27 -13.85 -24.65
C LEU A 372 31.14 -13.55 -25.64
N ASN A 373 31.49 -13.44 -26.92
CA ASN A 373 30.56 -13.52 -28.04
C ASN A 373 31.01 -14.66 -28.96
N LEU A 374 30.19 -15.70 -29.07
CA LEU A 374 30.48 -16.93 -29.80
C LEU A 374 29.71 -17.03 -31.13
N ALA A 375 29.10 -15.94 -31.60
CA ALA A 375 28.42 -15.93 -32.91
C ALA A 375 29.36 -16.26 -34.08
N GLY A 376 30.66 -16.06 -33.91
CA GLY A 376 31.71 -16.38 -34.88
C GLY A 376 32.12 -17.85 -34.93
N VAL A 377 31.65 -18.70 -34.02
CA VAL A 377 31.95 -20.14 -33.98
C VAL A 377 30.94 -20.89 -34.84
N THR A 378 30.98 -20.65 -36.15
CA THR A 378 29.88 -20.98 -37.07
C THR A 378 29.59 -22.47 -37.26
N SER A 379 30.51 -23.35 -36.90
CA SER A 379 30.34 -24.80 -37.01
C SER A 379 29.72 -25.44 -35.76
N ALA A 380 29.71 -24.76 -34.62
CA ALA A 380 29.32 -25.37 -33.34
C ALA A 380 27.87 -25.84 -33.35
N LYS A 381 27.64 -27.09 -32.94
CA LYS A 381 26.35 -27.73 -32.70
C LYS A 381 26.11 -27.96 -31.22
N THR A 382 27.16 -28.28 -30.47
CA THR A 382 27.13 -28.46 -29.03
C THR A 382 28.03 -27.41 -28.39
N LEU A 383 27.49 -26.72 -27.40
CA LEU A 383 28.24 -25.82 -26.53
C LEU A 383 28.15 -26.38 -25.11
N THR A 384 29.29 -26.80 -24.56
CA THR A 384 29.39 -27.24 -23.17
C THR A 384 30.02 -26.13 -22.35
N VAL A 385 29.47 -25.81 -21.19
CA VAL A 385 30.04 -24.85 -20.24
C VAL A 385 30.39 -25.56 -18.94
N THR A 386 31.59 -25.29 -18.44
CA THR A 386 32.11 -25.86 -17.20
C THR A 386 32.84 -24.79 -16.41
N GLY A 387 33.18 -25.10 -15.15
CA GLY A 387 34.03 -24.27 -14.32
C GLY A 387 33.29 -23.60 -13.16
N ASP A 388 34.01 -22.77 -12.42
CA ASP A 388 33.57 -22.16 -11.16
C ASP A 388 33.39 -20.64 -11.22
N ALA A 389 33.71 -20.02 -12.35
CA ALA A 389 33.53 -18.59 -12.57
C ALA A 389 32.28 -18.28 -13.40
N ASP A 390 31.74 -17.07 -13.21
CA ASP A 390 30.61 -16.60 -14.00
C ASP A 390 30.98 -16.47 -15.49
N LEU A 391 30.10 -16.97 -16.36
CA LEU A 391 30.25 -16.87 -17.81
C LEU A 391 29.04 -16.17 -18.43
N LYS A 392 29.31 -15.08 -19.14
CA LYS A 392 28.31 -14.37 -19.94
C LYS A 392 28.60 -14.50 -21.43
N ILE A 393 27.68 -15.13 -22.13
CA ILE A 393 27.71 -15.36 -23.58
C ILE A 393 26.71 -14.42 -24.24
N ALA A 394 27.23 -13.37 -24.86
CA ALA A 394 26.43 -12.30 -25.47
C ALA A 394 25.68 -12.75 -26.73
N ASP A 395 26.16 -13.78 -27.43
CA ASP A 395 25.53 -14.38 -28.59
C ASP A 395 26.21 -15.71 -28.97
N VAL A 396 25.52 -16.56 -29.73
CA VAL A 396 26.02 -17.86 -30.23
C VAL A 396 25.74 -18.03 -31.72
N ALA A 397 26.43 -18.97 -32.36
CA ALA A 397 26.18 -19.32 -33.76
C ALA A 397 24.78 -19.94 -33.96
N GLY A 398 24.19 -19.71 -35.13
CA GLY A 398 22.84 -20.22 -35.45
C GLY A 398 22.73 -21.75 -35.56
N THR A 399 23.88 -22.43 -35.63
CA THR A 399 24.05 -23.88 -35.75
C THR A 399 24.03 -24.61 -34.41
N VAL A 400 24.16 -23.90 -33.28
CA VAL A 400 24.14 -24.49 -31.94
C VAL A 400 22.77 -25.12 -31.69
N THR A 401 22.71 -26.37 -31.28
CA THR A 401 21.46 -27.11 -31.01
C THR A 401 21.33 -27.56 -29.55
N VAL A 402 22.47 -27.61 -28.84
CA VAL A 402 22.58 -28.01 -27.44
C VAL A 402 23.46 -27.02 -26.70
N LEU A 403 22.97 -26.50 -25.58
CA LEU A 403 23.78 -25.89 -24.52
C LEU A 403 23.74 -26.83 -23.31
N ASP A 404 24.90 -27.28 -22.84
CA ASP A 404 25.04 -28.10 -21.64
C ASP A 404 26.03 -27.43 -20.68
N ALA A 405 25.48 -26.71 -19.70
CA ALA A 405 26.23 -26.06 -18.63
C ALA A 405 26.03 -26.75 -17.27
N THR A 406 25.61 -28.02 -17.27
CA THR A 406 25.29 -28.79 -16.04
C THR A 406 26.48 -28.98 -15.10
N ALA A 407 27.71 -28.86 -15.61
CA ALA A 407 28.94 -28.92 -14.83
C ALA A 407 29.50 -27.53 -14.44
N SER A 408 28.77 -26.45 -14.75
CA SER A 408 29.08 -25.10 -14.27
C SER A 408 28.59 -24.92 -12.84
N THR A 409 29.42 -24.30 -12.02
CA THR A 409 29.06 -23.90 -10.65
C THR A 409 28.97 -22.38 -10.47
N GLY A 410 29.51 -21.60 -11.42
CA GLY A 410 29.27 -20.17 -11.54
C GLY A 410 28.05 -19.85 -12.40
N ASN A 411 27.60 -18.60 -12.36
CA ASN A 411 26.40 -18.16 -13.07
C ASN A 411 26.63 -18.15 -14.59
N THR A 412 25.71 -18.75 -15.32
CA THR A 412 25.70 -18.87 -16.78
C THR A 412 24.63 -17.96 -17.35
N THR A 413 25.04 -16.86 -17.97
CA THR A 413 24.15 -15.99 -18.75
C THR A 413 24.38 -16.22 -20.23
N ALA A 414 23.42 -16.77 -20.97
CA ALA A 414 23.60 -17.04 -22.40
C ALA A 414 22.47 -16.50 -23.28
N VAL A 415 22.84 -15.71 -24.29
CA VAL A 415 21.91 -15.25 -25.34
C VAL A 415 21.96 -16.21 -26.52
N LEU A 416 20.90 -16.99 -26.67
CA LEU A 416 20.74 -18.02 -27.68
C LEU A 416 19.80 -17.59 -28.83
N SER A 417 19.48 -16.30 -28.89
CA SER A 417 18.53 -15.71 -29.86
C SER A 417 18.88 -15.95 -31.34
N ASN A 418 20.11 -16.34 -31.65
CA ASN A 418 20.52 -16.70 -32.99
C ASN A 418 20.33 -18.16 -33.36
N SER A 419 20.26 -19.07 -32.39
CA SER A 419 20.10 -20.49 -32.65
C SER A 419 18.68 -20.85 -33.13
N GLY A 420 18.61 -21.47 -34.31
CA GLY A 420 17.38 -21.90 -34.98
C GLY A 420 16.95 -23.35 -34.72
N ALA A 421 17.71 -24.10 -33.94
CA ALA A 421 17.51 -25.53 -33.77
C ALA A 421 17.84 -26.01 -32.35
N LEU A 422 17.67 -25.14 -31.34
CA LEU A 422 17.79 -25.53 -29.93
C LEU A 422 16.81 -26.65 -29.62
N THR A 423 17.37 -27.78 -29.19
CA THR A 423 16.66 -28.99 -28.78
C THR A 423 16.76 -29.19 -27.27
N ASN A 424 17.93 -28.88 -26.69
CA ASN A 424 18.22 -29.01 -25.27
C ASN A 424 19.05 -27.81 -24.79
N VAL A 425 18.64 -27.24 -23.66
CA VAL A 425 19.39 -26.23 -22.92
C VAL A 425 19.40 -26.66 -21.47
N ALA A 426 20.56 -26.91 -20.89
CA ALA A 426 20.70 -27.23 -19.49
C ALA A 426 21.75 -26.32 -18.85
N THR A 427 21.46 -25.79 -17.67
CA THR A 427 22.40 -24.97 -16.88
C THR A 427 22.77 -25.60 -15.55
N GLY A 428 23.56 -24.88 -14.75
CA GLY A 428 24.42 -25.40 -13.70
C GLY A 428 23.79 -25.27 -12.31
N SER A 429 24.64 -24.96 -11.32
CA SER A 429 24.20 -24.69 -9.94
C SER A 429 24.20 -23.21 -9.56
N GLY A 430 24.38 -22.31 -10.53
CA GLY A 430 24.38 -20.86 -10.34
C GLY A 430 22.98 -20.27 -10.60
N ASP A 431 22.82 -18.98 -10.37
CA ASP A 431 21.61 -18.26 -10.78
C ASP A 431 21.70 -17.96 -12.28
N ASP A 432 21.19 -18.86 -13.10
CA ASP A 432 21.43 -18.87 -14.54
C ASP A 432 20.38 -18.05 -15.32
N SER A 433 20.77 -17.51 -16.48
CA SER A 433 19.89 -16.70 -17.32
C SER A 433 20.02 -17.03 -18.80
N ILE A 434 18.97 -17.58 -19.39
CA ILE A 434 18.94 -17.97 -20.79
C ILE A 434 18.00 -17.08 -21.58
N THR A 435 18.49 -16.43 -22.62
CA THR A 435 17.67 -15.66 -23.55
C THR A 435 17.44 -16.43 -24.85
N ILE A 436 16.18 -16.65 -25.21
CA ILE A 436 15.79 -17.34 -26.45
C ILE A 436 15.02 -16.42 -27.39
N ASN A 437 15.05 -16.76 -28.69
CA ASN A 437 14.13 -16.20 -29.68
C ASN A 437 13.05 -17.23 -30.00
N THR A 438 11.81 -16.93 -29.63
CA THR A 438 10.66 -17.80 -29.80
C THR A 438 10.50 -18.23 -31.26
N ALA A 439 10.67 -17.34 -32.24
CA ALA A 439 10.54 -17.67 -33.65
C ALA A 439 11.52 -18.77 -34.10
N LYS A 440 12.66 -18.92 -33.41
CA LYS A 440 13.77 -19.79 -33.80
C LYS A 440 13.90 -21.10 -33.01
N ILE A 441 13.57 -21.14 -31.72
CA ILE A 441 13.65 -22.37 -30.89
C ILE A 441 12.64 -23.46 -31.33
N LEU A 442 12.89 -24.75 -31.08
CA LEU A 442 11.85 -25.76 -31.26
C LEU A 442 10.73 -25.60 -30.22
N ALA A 443 9.47 -25.85 -30.63
CA ALA A 443 8.32 -25.62 -29.75
C ALA A 443 8.33 -26.53 -28.50
N ASN A 444 9.01 -27.69 -28.58
CA ASN A 444 9.09 -28.71 -27.54
C ASN A 444 10.54 -28.93 -27.06
N ALA A 445 11.40 -27.91 -27.15
CA ALA A 445 12.75 -27.99 -26.62
C ALA A 445 12.74 -28.25 -25.09
N GLU A 446 13.80 -28.91 -24.62
CA GLU A 446 14.06 -29.11 -23.20
C GLU A 446 14.89 -27.93 -22.66
N VAL A 447 14.46 -27.39 -21.52
CA VAL A 447 15.14 -26.27 -20.84
C VAL A 447 15.23 -26.59 -19.35
N ALA A 448 16.42 -26.90 -18.86
CA ALA A 448 16.68 -27.15 -17.45
C ALA A 448 17.56 -26.02 -16.88
N GLY A 449 17.10 -25.30 -15.86
CA GLY A 449 17.93 -24.27 -15.21
C GLY A 449 18.93 -24.86 -14.20
N GLY A 450 18.56 -25.97 -13.56
CA GLY A 450 19.44 -26.65 -12.63
C GLY A 450 19.11 -26.29 -11.19
N ALA A 451 20.10 -25.87 -10.41
CA ALA A 451 19.91 -25.39 -9.05
C ALA A 451 20.27 -23.91 -8.98
N GLY A 452 19.52 -23.11 -8.23
CA GLY A 452 19.66 -21.66 -8.23
C GLY A 452 18.30 -21.02 -8.49
N GLU A 453 18.27 -19.70 -8.65
CA GLU A 453 17.09 -18.98 -9.13
C GLU A 453 17.23 -18.71 -10.63
N ASP A 454 16.65 -19.57 -11.45
CA ASP A 454 16.93 -19.60 -12.88
C ASP A 454 15.91 -18.81 -13.71
N THR A 455 16.39 -18.11 -14.72
CA THR A 455 15.59 -17.22 -15.55
C THR A 455 15.60 -17.59 -17.03
N LEU A 456 14.42 -17.85 -17.60
CA LEU A 456 14.21 -17.91 -19.04
C LEU A 456 13.67 -16.58 -19.59
N VAL A 457 14.46 -15.90 -20.40
CA VAL A 457 14.07 -14.66 -21.10
C VAL A 457 13.56 -14.98 -22.51
N VAL A 458 12.32 -14.61 -22.81
CA VAL A 458 11.69 -14.82 -24.12
C VAL A 458 11.73 -13.56 -24.99
N THR A 459 12.23 -13.69 -26.22
CA THR A 459 12.26 -12.64 -27.26
C THR A 459 11.68 -13.16 -28.58
N GLY A 460 11.53 -12.33 -29.61
CA GLY A 460 11.13 -12.78 -30.95
C GLY A 460 9.63 -12.65 -31.25
N GLY A 461 9.17 -13.33 -32.30
CA GLY A 461 7.83 -13.15 -32.88
C GLY A 461 6.78 -14.17 -32.42
N THR A 462 5.60 -14.13 -33.07
CA THR A 462 4.43 -14.94 -32.70
C THR A 462 4.69 -16.44 -32.73
N LYS A 463 4.44 -17.15 -31.62
CA LYS A 463 4.57 -18.61 -31.55
C LYS A 463 3.84 -19.24 -30.36
N THR A 464 3.48 -20.52 -30.51
CA THR A 464 3.08 -21.38 -29.39
C THR A 464 4.22 -22.31 -29.01
N LEU A 465 4.58 -22.31 -27.73
CA LEU A 465 5.63 -23.14 -27.12
C LEU A 465 4.99 -24.11 -26.12
N GLN A 466 5.56 -25.31 -26.01
CA GLN A 466 5.31 -26.29 -24.97
C GLN A 466 6.66 -26.90 -24.58
N LEU A 467 7.52 -26.06 -24.01
CA LEU A 467 8.84 -26.46 -23.55
C LEU A 467 8.69 -27.50 -22.43
N SER A 468 9.63 -28.42 -22.36
CA SER A 468 9.81 -29.28 -21.18
C SER A 468 10.76 -28.55 -20.25
N MET A 469 10.27 -27.97 -19.15
CA MET A 469 11.08 -27.14 -18.26
C MET A 469 11.17 -27.71 -16.85
N SER A 470 12.37 -27.62 -16.26
CA SER A 470 12.66 -28.04 -14.87
C SER A 470 13.73 -27.13 -14.25
N GLY A 471 13.58 -26.77 -12.98
CA GLY A 471 14.46 -25.82 -12.29
C GLY A 471 14.49 -24.48 -13.02
N VAL A 472 13.32 -23.96 -13.43
CA VAL A 472 13.22 -22.61 -14.01
C VAL A 472 12.10 -21.89 -13.27
N GLU A 473 12.48 -20.99 -12.39
CA GLU A 473 11.58 -20.32 -11.46
C GLU A 473 11.01 -19.03 -12.07
N THR A 474 11.80 -18.38 -12.94
CA THR A 474 11.45 -17.10 -13.54
C THR A 474 11.31 -17.17 -15.06
N VAL A 475 10.19 -16.68 -15.59
CA VAL A 475 10.01 -16.40 -17.02
C VAL A 475 9.96 -14.89 -17.24
N ALA A 476 10.79 -14.36 -18.13
CA ALA A 476 10.89 -12.92 -18.38
C ALA A 476 10.60 -12.54 -19.84
N THR A 477 9.93 -11.42 -20.09
CA THR A 477 9.84 -10.85 -21.45
C THR A 477 11.07 -9.99 -21.73
N GLY A 478 11.78 -10.30 -22.82
CA GLY A 478 12.89 -9.48 -23.29
C GLY A 478 12.42 -8.31 -24.16
N SER A 479 13.25 -7.28 -24.28
CA SER A 479 12.96 -6.03 -25.02
C SER A 479 12.69 -6.22 -26.52
N ALA A 480 13.04 -7.38 -27.08
CA ALA A 480 12.87 -7.72 -28.50
C ALA A 480 11.68 -8.69 -28.77
N MET A 481 10.66 -8.71 -27.92
CA MET A 481 9.43 -9.47 -28.16
C MET A 481 8.50 -8.70 -29.13
N THR A 482 8.40 -9.19 -30.37
CA THR A 482 7.74 -8.49 -31.50
C THR A 482 6.42 -9.13 -31.97
N GLY A 483 5.98 -10.25 -31.39
CA GLY A 483 4.65 -10.82 -31.68
C GLY A 483 4.18 -11.83 -30.62
N ASP A 484 2.86 -12.08 -30.53
CA ASP A 484 2.23 -12.81 -29.43
C ASP A 484 2.81 -14.22 -29.17
N VAL A 485 3.21 -14.49 -27.92
CA VAL A 485 3.74 -15.79 -27.51
C VAL A 485 2.75 -16.48 -26.59
N THR A 486 2.43 -17.74 -26.87
CA THR A 486 1.68 -18.62 -25.96
C THR A 486 2.60 -19.72 -25.44
N MET A 487 2.77 -19.83 -24.14
CA MET A 487 3.53 -20.90 -23.47
C MET A 487 2.56 -21.85 -22.76
N SER A 488 2.60 -23.13 -23.13
CA SER A 488 1.93 -24.22 -22.44
C SER A 488 2.87 -24.79 -21.37
N ASN A 489 2.47 -24.63 -20.11
CA ASN A 489 3.25 -25.00 -18.93
C ASN A 489 2.89 -26.41 -18.42
N VAL A 490 2.36 -27.27 -19.29
CA VAL A 490 1.96 -28.65 -18.95
C VAL A 490 3.16 -29.50 -18.49
N ASN A 491 4.35 -29.24 -19.04
CA ASN A 491 5.58 -29.97 -18.75
C ASN A 491 6.55 -29.10 -17.94
N THR A 492 6.04 -28.33 -16.98
CA THR A 492 6.82 -27.40 -16.16
C THR A 492 6.31 -27.47 -14.72
N SER A 493 7.18 -27.40 -13.72
CA SER A 493 6.78 -27.48 -12.30
C SER A 493 7.14 -26.27 -11.44
N ASP A 494 8.15 -25.50 -11.82
CA ASP A 494 8.88 -24.66 -10.86
C ASP A 494 8.64 -23.15 -11.01
N ILE A 495 7.88 -22.73 -12.02
CA ILE A 495 7.62 -21.30 -12.28
C ILE A 495 6.86 -20.68 -11.09
N THR A 496 7.49 -19.68 -10.47
CA THR A 496 6.92 -18.86 -9.40
C THR A 496 6.89 -17.38 -9.76
N THR A 497 7.72 -16.95 -10.72
CA THR A 497 7.91 -15.53 -11.05
C THR A 497 7.79 -15.27 -12.54
N ILE A 498 7.12 -14.17 -12.90
CA ILE A 498 7.02 -13.66 -14.25
C ILE A 498 7.53 -12.21 -14.25
N ASN A 499 8.61 -11.94 -14.98
CA ASN A 499 9.16 -10.60 -15.12
C ASN A 499 8.75 -9.99 -16.45
N VAL A 500 7.94 -8.94 -16.43
CA VAL A 500 7.56 -8.18 -17.62
C VAL A 500 8.53 -7.01 -17.77
N GLY A 501 9.40 -7.09 -18.78
CA GLY A 501 10.43 -6.09 -19.06
C GLY A 501 9.87 -4.74 -19.55
N SER A 502 10.67 -3.69 -19.43
CA SER A 502 10.35 -2.36 -19.98
C SER A 502 10.34 -2.41 -21.51
N VAL A 503 9.44 -1.67 -22.16
CA VAL A 503 9.58 -1.38 -23.59
C VAL A 503 9.63 0.13 -23.82
N ALA A 504 10.07 0.55 -25.00
CA ALA A 504 10.18 1.97 -25.27
C ALA A 504 8.78 2.55 -25.53
N ALA A 505 8.48 3.75 -25.01
CA ALA A 505 7.19 4.43 -25.20
C ALA A 505 6.76 4.64 -26.69
N ALA A 506 7.68 4.48 -27.65
CA ALA A 506 7.39 4.55 -29.08
C ALA A 506 6.75 3.26 -29.63
N ASP A 507 6.94 2.12 -28.96
CA ASP A 507 6.43 0.80 -29.34
C ASP A 507 5.20 0.44 -28.51
N LYS A 508 4.06 1.06 -28.85
CA LYS A 508 2.77 0.89 -28.15
C LYS A 508 2.14 -0.50 -28.27
N ALA A 509 2.69 -1.37 -29.12
CA ALA A 509 2.22 -2.72 -29.34
C ALA A 509 3.25 -3.71 -28.80
N VAL A 510 3.22 -3.97 -27.48
CA VAL A 510 3.92 -5.16 -26.97
C VAL A 510 3.10 -6.36 -27.31
N ALA A 511 3.80 -7.32 -27.88
CA ALA A 511 3.34 -8.67 -28.07
C ALA A 511 2.76 -9.26 -26.78
N LYS A 512 1.60 -9.89 -26.87
CA LYS A 512 0.96 -10.54 -25.71
C LYS A 512 1.75 -11.77 -25.29
N LEU A 513 2.08 -11.90 -24.01
CA LEU A 513 2.50 -13.18 -23.41
C LEU A 513 1.29 -13.88 -22.81
N THR A 514 1.01 -15.11 -23.25
CA THR A 514 -0.04 -15.96 -22.67
C THR A 514 0.60 -17.22 -22.09
N MET A 515 0.43 -17.45 -20.79
CA MET A 515 0.92 -18.65 -20.10
C MET A 515 -0.29 -19.46 -19.62
N VAL A 516 -0.39 -20.70 -20.08
CA VAL A 516 -1.50 -21.61 -19.76
C VAL A 516 -1.00 -22.84 -19.02
N SER A 517 -1.86 -23.51 -18.26
CA SER A 517 -1.55 -24.66 -17.42
C SER A 517 -0.51 -24.40 -16.32
N LEU A 518 -0.51 -23.20 -15.72
CA LEU A 518 0.42 -22.85 -14.63
C LEU A 518 0.14 -23.58 -13.28
N GLY A 519 -0.98 -24.27 -13.16
CA GLY A 519 -1.30 -25.05 -11.95
C GLY A 519 -1.73 -24.19 -10.76
N GLY A 520 -1.50 -24.70 -9.55
CA GLY A 520 -2.01 -24.14 -8.29
C GLY A 520 -0.98 -23.35 -7.47
N SER A 521 0.25 -23.18 -7.95
CA SER A 521 1.29 -22.41 -7.27
C SER A 521 0.98 -20.91 -7.31
N ASP A 522 1.49 -20.20 -6.31
CA ASP A 522 1.43 -18.74 -6.28
C ASP A 522 2.38 -18.17 -7.34
N ILE A 523 1.95 -17.10 -8.00
CA ILE A 523 2.73 -16.43 -9.04
C ILE A 523 2.97 -14.97 -8.66
N THR A 524 4.23 -14.55 -8.69
CA THR A 524 4.63 -13.16 -8.60
C THR A 524 4.88 -12.60 -10.00
N VAL A 525 4.23 -11.51 -10.36
CA VAL A 525 4.43 -10.78 -11.61
C VAL A 525 5.15 -9.47 -11.29
N ASN A 526 6.39 -9.32 -11.71
CA ASN A 526 7.13 -8.06 -11.60
C ASN A 526 7.08 -7.32 -12.93
N SER A 527 6.53 -6.11 -12.94
CA SER A 527 6.57 -5.23 -14.11
C SER A 527 7.52 -4.08 -13.84
N ASN A 528 8.59 -3.97 -14.65
CA ASN A 528 9.66 -3.00 -14.44
C ASN A 528 9.66 -1.92 -15.53
N GLY A 529 9.31 -0.68 -15.18
CA GLY A 529 9.57 0.48 -16.06
C GLY A 529 8.71 0.60 -17.33
N THR A 530 8.90 1.70 -18.06
CA THR A 530 7.81 2.40 -18.76
C THR A 530 7.12 1.66 -19.89
N GLN A 531 5.84 1.32 -19.72
CA GLN A 531 4.98 0.88 -20.82
C GLN A 531 3.59 1.54 -20.78
N ASP A 532 3.16 2.04 -21.94
CA ASP A 532 1.82 2.59 -22.26
C ASP A 532 1.22 1.73 -23.39
N LEU A 533 0.62 0.61 -22.98
CA LEU A 533 0.13 -0.48 -23.82
C LEU A 533 -1.34 -0.27 -24.18
N ALA A 534 -1.75 -0.68 -25.38
CA ALA A 534 -3.12 -0.47 -25.85
C ALA A 534 -4.15 -1.48 -25.29
N THR A 535 -3.81 -2.78 -25.14
CA THR A 535 -4.70 -3.85 -24.60
C THR A 535 -3.95 -5.16 -24.29
N GLU A 536 -4.28 -5.87 -23.19
CA GLU A 536 -3.92 -7.27 -22.84
C GLU A 536 -2.47 -7.74 -23.09
N ALA A 537 -1.49 -7.22 -22.34
CA ALA A 537 -0.08 -7.60 -22.51
C ALA A 537 0.31 -8.94 -21.86
N LEU A 538 -0.37 -9.34 -20.79
CA LEU A 538 -0.11 -10.60 -20.08
C LEU A 538 -1.40 -11.34 -19.76
N ASN A 539 -1.45 -12.63 -20.09
CA ASN A 539 -2.56 -13.51 -19.74
C ASN A 539 -2.01 -14.77 -19.05
N ILE A 540 -2.47 -15.05 -17.84
CA ILE A 540 -2.05 -16.21 -17.05
C ILE A 540 -3.27 -16.97 -16.51
N ASP A 541 -3.14 -18.28 -16.32
CA ASP A 541 -4.21 -19.13 -15.81
C ASP A 541 -3.85 -19.85 -14.49
N ASN A 542 -2.92 -19.28 -13.73
CA ASN A 542 -2.58 -19.80 -12.41
C ASN A 542 -3.82 -19.80 -11.50
N SER A 543 -3.93 -20.84 -10.68
CA SER A 543 -5.05 -21.05 -9.75
C SER A 543 -4.67 -20.85 -8.27
N GLY A 544 -3.41 -20.49 -8.00
CA GLY A 544 -2.96 -19.98 -6.70
C GLY A 544 -3.23 -18.48 -6.55
N SER A 545 -2.53 -17.85 -5.60
CA SER A 545 -2.49 -16.40 -5.43
C SER A 545 -1.65 -15.74 -6.53
N THR A 546 -2.04 -14.54 -6.97
CA THR A 546 -1.28 -13.75 -7.95
C THR A 546 -0.87 -12.42 -7.33
N THR A 547 0.42 -12.24 -7.09
CA THR A 547 1.00 -10.96 -6.65
C THR A 547 1.52 -10.18 -7.84
N ILE A 548 1.14 -8.91 -8.00
CA ILE A 548 1.54 -8.05 -9.10
C ILE A 548 2.30 -6.87 -8.52
N ASN A 549 3.59 -6.77 -8.83
CA ASN A 549 4.47 -5.69 -8.43
C ASN A 549 4.69 -4.74 -9.60
N LEU A 550 4.18 -3.51 -9.49
CA LEU A 550 4.46 -2.42 -10.42
C LEU A 550 5.67 -1.64 -9.91
N ASN A 551 6.80 -1.77 -10.62
CA ASN A 551 8.09 -1.23 -10.22
C ASN A 551 8.50 -0.06 -11.12
N ALA A 552 9.15 0.92 -10.51
CA ALA A 552 9.95 1.92 -11.22
C ALA A 552 11.27 1.29 -11.67
N LEU A 553 11.97 1.93 -12.62
CA LEU A 553 13.35 1.56 -12.94
C LEU A 553 14.27 1.87 -11.75
N ASP A 554 15.27 1.05 -11.47
CA ASP A 554 16.20 1.23 -10.33
C ASP A 554 16.88 2.60 -10.31
N ALA A 555 17.25 3.10 -11.50
CA ALA A 555 17.82 4.43 -11.67
C ALA A 555 16.82 5.53 -11.25
N ASN A 556 15.53 5.33 -11.53
CA ASN A 556 14.47 6.27 -11.18
C ASN A 556 14.15 6.22 -9.68
N VAL A 557 14.19 5.05 -9.05
CA VAL A 557 14.11 4.92 -7.59
C VAL A 557 15.28 5.66 -6.92
N THR A 558 16.52 5.40 -7.38
CA THR A 558 17.74 6.05 -6.87
C THR A 558 17.68 7.57 -7.02
N ASN A 559 17.20 8.04 -8.17
CA ASN A 559 17.10 9.47 -8.49
C ASN A 559 15.80 10.12 -7.98
N LYS A 560 14.89 9.35 -7.37
CA LYS A 560 13.56 9.81 -6.92
C LYS A 560 12.73 10.45 -8.02
N VAL A 561 12.76 9.85 -9.20
CA VAL A 561 12.08 10.30 -10.42
C VAL A 561 10.92 9.36 -10.74
N LEU A 562 9.80 9.94 -11.16
CA LEU A 562 8.59 9.19 -11.54
C LEU A 562 8.82 8.30 -12.77
N THR A 563 8.28 7.09 -12.73
CA THR A 563 8.22 6.12 -13.82
C THR A 563 6.75 5.83 -14.14
N GLN A 564 6.32 6.03 -15.40
CA GLN A 564 5.01 5.50 -15.83
C GLN A 564 5.10 3.97 -15.90
N ASN A 565 4.08 3.21 -15.51
CA ASN A 565 4.06 1.76 -15.66
C ASN A 565 2.61 1.28 -15.76
N ASP A 566 2.13 1.04 -16.98
CA ASP A 566 0.77 0.58 -17.24
C ASP A 566 0.81 -0.87 -17.71
N LEU A 567 0.46 -1.78 -16.81
CA LEU A 567 0.36 -3.21 -17.06
C LEU A 567 -1.11 -3.58 -17.34
N TYR A 568 -1.32 -4.32 -18.43
CA TYR A 568 -2.62 -4.92 -18.75
C TYR A 568 -2.50 -6.43 -18.56
N ILE A 569 -3.07 -6.94 -17.47
CA ILE A 569 -2.95 -8.35 -17.07
C ILE A 569 -4.32 -8.98 -16.85
N THR A 570 -4.48 -10.20 -17.37
CA THR A 570 -5.61 -11.08 -17.07
C THR A 570 -5.11 -12.34 -16.37
N ALA A 571 -5.44 -12.50 -15.09
CA ALA A 571 -5.17 -13.70 -14.29
C ALA A 571 -6.47 -14.52 -14.19
N THR A 572 -6.72 -15.35 -15.19
CA THR A 572 -8.04 -15.95 -15.47
C THR A 572 -8.59 -16.89 -14.40
N LYS A 573 -7.74 -17.45 -13.54
CA LYS A 573 -8.14 -18.42 -12.51
C LYS A 573 -7.58 -18.11 -11.12
N ALA A 574 -6.96 -16.94 -10.93
CA ALA A 574 -6.33 -16.59 -9.67
C ALA A 574 -7.35 -16.63 -8.53
N THR A 575 -6.99 -17.24 -7.41
CA THR A 575 -7.87 -17.35 -6.22
C THR A 575 -7.74 -16.15 -5.30
N GLU A 576 -6.65 -15.40 -5.41
CA GLU A 576 -6.40 -14.15 -4.73
C GLU A 576 -5.60 -13.24 -5.66
N VAL A 577 -5.81 -11.93 -5.57
CA VAL A 577 -5.01 -10.94 -6.28
C VAL A 577 -4.46 -9.89 -5.31
N ILE A 578 -3.14 -9.70 -5.34
CA ILE A 578 -2.41 -8.69 -4.57
C ILE A 578 -1.73 -7.75 -5.55
N VAL A 579 -1.99 -6.45 -5.44
CA VAL A 579 -1.39 -5.44 -6.31
C VAL A 579 -0.52 -4.52 -5.46
N ASN A 580 0.76 -4.45 -5.77
CA ASN A 580 1.73 -3.60 -5.10
C ASN A 580 2.22 -2.52 -6.08
N VAL A 581 2.01 -1.26 -5.73
CA VAL A 581 2.50 -0.10 -6.48
C VAL A 581 3.67 0.49 -5.72
N ASN A 582 4.88 0.22 -6.20
CA ASN A 582 6.11 0.59 -5.52
C ASN A 582 6.47 2.07 -5.72
N GLU A 583 7.52 2.52 -5.04
CA GLU A 583 7.92 3.92 -5.01
C GLU A 583 8.15 4.50 -6.41
N TYR A 584 7.72 5.75 -6.61
CA TYR A 584 7.92 6.52 -7.84
C TYR A 584 7.28 5.89 -9.08
N VAL A 585 6.16 5.19 -8.91
CA VAL A 585 5.36 4.64 -10.00
C VAL A 585 4.09 5.45 -10.21
N LYS A 586 3.81 5.81 -11.47
CA LYS A 586 2.50 6.26 -11.92
C LYS A 586 1.90 5.17 -12.79
N SER A 587 0.68 4.75 -12.50
CA SER A 587 0.07 3.62 -13.22
C SER A 587 -1.41 3.83 -13.52
N ASN A 588 -1.83 3.53 -14.75
CA ASN A 588 -3.21 3.36 -15.20
C ASN A 588 -3.50 1.88 -15.54
N SER A 589 -2.80 0.95 -14.88
CA SER A 589 -2.91 -0.49 -15.16
C SER A 589 -4.34 -1.01 -15.14
N VAL A 590 -4.63 -2.01 -15.98
CA VAL A 590 -5.89 -2.76 -15.95
C VAL A 590 -5.57 -4.19 -15.52
N ILE A 591 -6.08 -4.57 -14.36
CA ILE A 591 -5.82 -5.86 -13.72
C ILE A 591 -7.13 -6.63 -13.66
N THR A 592 -7.20 -7.79 -14.31
CA THR A 592 -8.41 -8.62 -14.36
C THR A 592 -8.17 -9.98 -13.72
N ALA A 593 -8.80 -10.24 -12.58
CA ALA A 593 -8.75 -11.48 -11.81
C ALA A 593 -10.17 -11.86 -11.33
N LEU A 594 -11.05 -12.17 -12.28
CA LEU A 594 -12.50 -12.35 -12.02
C LEU A 594 -12.83 -13.49 -11.04
N GLU A 595 -11.93 -14.47 -10.90
CA GLU A 595 -12.10 -15.62 -10.00
C GLU A 595 -11.53 -15.39 -8.59
N ALA A 596 -10.88 -14.25 -8.34
CA ALA A 596 -10.25 -13.97 -7.06
C ALA A 596 -11.30 -13.84 -5.94
N ALA A 597 -11.08 -14.53 -4.82
CA ALA A 597 -11.93 -14.49 -3.63
C ALA A 597 -11.57 -13.33 -2.68
N SER A 598 -10.37 -12.77 -2.81
CA SER A 598 -9.88 -11.59 -2.08
C SER A 598 -9.08 -10.67 -3.01
N LEU A 599 -9.10 -9.37 -2.69
CA LEU A 599 -8.32 -8.34 -3.37
C LEU A 599 -7.57 -7.49 -2.33
N THR A 600 -6.26 -7.36 -2.53
CA THR A 600 -5.43 -6.38 -1.79
C THR A 600 -4.75 -5.41 -2.76
N LEU A 601 -4.84 -4.10 -2.50
CA LEU A 601 -4.11 -3.04 -3.20
C LEU A 601 -3.22 -2.29 -2.22
N ASN A 602 -1.92 -2.36 -2.41
CA ASN A 602 -0.92 -1.62 -1.65
C ASN A 602 -0.26 -0.57 -2.55
N THR A 603 -0.17 0.68 -2.09
CA THR A 603 0.67 1.70 -2.74
C THR A 603 1.69 2.22 -1.75
N VAL A 604 2.94 2.40 -2.18
CA VAL A 604 4.04 2.88 -1.33
C VAL A 604 4.31 4.37 -1.61
N SER A 605 4.66 5.13 -0.58
CA SER A 605 5.01 6.56 -0.71
C SER A 605 6.34 6.73 -1.46
N GLY A 606 6.35 7.49 -2.55
CA GLY A 606 7.54 7.84 -3.34
C GLY A 606 7.66 9.36 -3.44
N LYS A 607 8.17 10.01 -2.39
CA LYS A 607 8.27 11.47 -2.34
C LYS A 607 9.51 12.01 -3.06
N THR A 608 9.34 13.08 -3.84
CA THR A 608 10.43 13.76 -4.54
C THR A 608 11.50 14.31 -3.58
N ALA A 609 12.72 14.50 -4.10
CA ALA A 609 13.75 15.22 -3.36
C ALA A 609 13.40 16.72 -3.24
N GLY A 610 13.58 17.32 -2.05
CA GLY A 610 13.40 18.76 -1.84
C GLY A 610 13.06 19.13 -0.40
N THR A 611 12.98 20.44 -0.10
CA THR A 611 12.57 20.96 1.22
C THR A 611 11.07 20.84 1.47
N THR A 612 10.27 20.67 0.40
CA THR A 612 8.83 20.39 0.43
C THR A 612 8.56 19.18 -0.48
N PRO A 613 8.84 17.95 -0.02
CA PRO A 613 8.66 16.74 -0.82
C PRO A 613 7.21 16.60 -1.29
N SER A 614 7.00 16.30 -2.57
CA SER A 614 5.69 15.98 -3.13
C SER A 614 5.56 14.47 -3.31
N GLU A 615 4.41 13.92 -2.95
CA GLU A 615 4.08 12.54 -3.32
C GLU A 615 3.92 12.44 -4.84
N VAL A 616 4.54 11.44 -5.46
CA VAL A 616 4.42 11.18 -6.91
C VAL A 616 4.04 9.74 -7.24
N THR A 617 4.09 8.81 -6.27
CA THR A 617 3.50 7.48 -6.50
C THR A 617 1.98 7.62 -6.60
N ASP A 618 1.41 7.11 -7.68
CA ASP A 618 0.01 7.31 -8.03
C ASP A 618 -0.56 6.08 -8.77
N PHE A 619 -1.64 5.51 -8.22
CA PHE A 619 -2.40 4.44 -8.87
C PHE A 619 -3.76 4.95 -9.34
N LYS A 620 -3.90 5.04 -10.66
CA LYS A 620 -5.10 5.41 -11.43
C LYS A 620 -5.72 4.24 -12.20
N GLY A 621 -5.31 3.02 -11.86
CA GLY A 621 -5.69 1.82 -12.57
C GLY A 621 -7.10 1.33 -12.25
N THR A 622 -7.53 0.33 -13.01
CA THR A 622 -8.78 -0.40 -12.80
C THR A 622 -8.48 -1.84 -12.41
N ILE A 623 -9.15 -2.34 -11.36
CA ILE A 623 -9.04 -3.73 -10.91
C ILE A 623 -10.40 -4.41 -11.02
N HIS A 624 -10.48 -5.50 -11.78
CA HIS A 624 -11.66 -6.37 -11.88
C HIS A 624 -11.43 -7.65 -11.07
N ALA A 625 -12.07 -7.73 -9.90
CA ALA A 625 -12.07 -8.89 -9.01
C ALA A 625 -13.51 -9.18 -8.56
N GLU A 626 -14.42 -9.38 -9.52
CA GLU A 626 -15.87 -9.37 -9.30
C GLU A 626 -16.36 -10.41 -8.26
N LYS A 627 -15.65 -11.52 -8.09
CA LYS A 627 -15.95 -12.56 -7.08
C LYS A 627 -15.30 -12.31 -5.72
N ALA A 628 -14.50 -11.26 -5.56
CA ALA A 628 -13.83 -10.97 -4.31
C ALA A 628 -14.87 -10.70 -3.22
N THR A 629 -14.71 -11.37 -2.08
CA THR A 629 -15.59 -11.26 -0.92
C THR A 629 -15.08 -10.23 0.10
N SER A 630 -13.81 -9.84 -0.03
CA SER A 630 -13.15 -8.85 0.80
C SER A 630 -12.19 -7.99 -0.04
N ILE A 631 -12.05 -6.73 0.38
CA ILE A 631 -11.18 -5.74 -0.25
C ILE A 631 -10.33 -5.09 0.84
N ILE A 632 -9.02 -5.03 0.61
CA ILE A 632 -8.08 -4.27 1.44
C ILE A 632 -7.36 -3.27 0.53
N VAL A 633 -7.37 -1.99 0.90
CA VAL A 633 -6.61 -0.93 0.24
C VAL A 633 -5.70 -0.26 1.27
N ASN A 634 -4.39 -0.36 1.08
CA ASN A 634 -3.36 0.30 1.88
C ASN A 634 -2.58 1.28 1.00
N SER A 635 -3.08 2.52 0.88
CA SER A 635 -2.47 3.51 0.01
C SER A 635 -1.60 4.51 0.76
N ALA A 636 -0.28 4.32 0.73
CA ALA A 636 0.68 5.33 1.20
C ALA A 636 1.00 6.39 0.12
N GLY A 637 0.79 6.07 -1.15
CA GLY A 637 0.81 7.00 -2.28
C GLY A 637 -0.56 7.61 -2.58
N ILE A 638 -0.66 8.32 -3.71
CA ILE A 638 -1.92 8.91 -4.22
C ILE A 638 -2.80 7.79 -4.79
N LEU A 639 -4.06 7.74 -4.37
CA LEU A 639 -5.06 6.79 -4.88
C LEU A 639 -6.06 7.52 -5.78
N ALA A 640 -6.25 7.04 -7.01
CA ALA A 640 -7.30 7.46 -7.92
C ALA A 640 -7.86 6.26 -8.72
N ALA A 641 -8.17 5.18 -8.00
CA ALA A 641 -8.43 3.86 -8.58
C ALA A 641 -9.92 3.59 -8.85
N THR A 642 -10.18 2.63 -9.75
CA THR A 642 -11.49 1.97 -9.88
C THR A 642 -11.36 0.49 -9.47
N ILE A 643 -12.21 0.03 -8.57
CA ILE A 643 -12.23 -1.36 -8.08
C ILE A 643 -13.62 -1.94 -8.31
N ASN A 644 -13.68 -3.03 -9.08
CA ASN A 644 -14.89 -3.80 -9.34
C ASN A 644 -14.83 -5.12 -8.58
N ALA A 645 -15.59 -5.22 -7.48
CA ALA A 645 -15.63 -6.35 -6.57
C ALA A 645 -17.06 -6.54 -6.05
N GLU A 646 -17.98 -6.88 -6.96
CA GLU A 646 -19.42 -6.90 -6.73
C GLU A 646 -19.88 -7.85 -5.61
N LYS A 647 -19.05 -8.82 -5.22
CA LYS A 647 -19.33 -9.78 -4.13
C LYS A 647 -18.68 -9.42 -2.80
N ALA A 648 -18.02 -8.27 -2.69
CA ALA A 648 -17.34 -7.89 -1.47
C ALA A 648 -18.37 -7.60 -0.37
N ALA A 649 -18.27 -8.31 0.75
CA ALA A 649 -19.08 -8.06 1.94
C ALA A 649 -18.39 -7.09 2.92
N SER A 650 -17.06 -6.97 2.83
CA SER A 650 -16.25 -6.05 3.64
C SER A 650 -15.19 -5.32 2.81
N ALA A 651 -14.95 -4.06 3.13
CA ALA A 651 -13.87 -3.25 2.57
C ALA A 651 -13.15 -2.47 3.66
N GLU A 652 -11.82 -2.57 3.69
CA GLU A 652 -10.94 -1.79 4.55
C GLU A 652 -10.07 -0.88 3.68
N ILE A 653 -10.15 0.43 3.93
CA ILE A 653 -9.51 1.45 3.09
C ILE A 653 -8.66 2.37 3.97
N THR A 654 -7.35 2.35 3.77
CA THR A 654 -6.41 3.28 4.38
C THR A 654 -5.77 4.14 3.29
N THR A 655 -5.81 5.46 3.44
CA THR A 655 -5.18 6.40 2.49
C THR A 655 -4.25 7.39 3.18
N ALA A 656 -3.19 7.78 2.48
CA ALA A 656 -2.23 8.78 2.92
C ALA A 656 -2.75 10.22 2.76
N LYS A 657 -1.93 11.17 3.22
CA LYS A 657 -2.14 12.60 3.02
C LYS A 657 -2.20 12.96 1.53
N GLY A 658 -2.98 13.98 1.21
CA GLY A 658 -3.22 14.43 -0.17
C GLY A 658 -4.66 14.21 -0.58
N THR A 659 -4.95 14.33 -1.87
CA THR A 659 -6.29 14.12 -2.42
C THR A 659 -6.37 12.73 -3.04
N ASN A 660 -7.27 11.90 -2.51
CA ASN A 660 -7.51 10.55 -3.00
C ASN A 660 -8.95 10.43 -3.52
N THR A 661 -9.13 9.64 -4.56
CA THR A 661 -10.44 9.27 -5.10
C THR A 661 -10.54 7.77 -5.27
N LEU A 662 -11.71 7.20 -5.04
CA LEU A 662 -11.95 5.78 -5.24
C LEU A 662 -13.34 5.55 -5.83
N ASP A 663 -13.39 4.84 -6.95
CA ASP A 663 -14.62 4.31 -7.51
C ASP A 663 -14.74 2.84 -7.11
N LEU A 664 -15.63 2.55 -6.17
CA LEU A 664 -15.82 1.21 -5.63
C LEU A 664 -17.16 0.60 -6.06
N ALA A 665 -17.12 -0.33 -7.01
CA ALA A 665 -18.29 -1.14 -7.36
C ALA A 665 -18.33 -2.41 -6.49
N ALA A 666 -19.11 -2.35 -5.40
CA ALA A 666 -19.23 -3.39 -4.38
C ALA A 666 -20.70 -3.55 -3.93
N ASP A 667 -21.52 -4.13 -4.81
CA ASP A 667 -22.99 -4.13 -4.71
C ASP A 667 -23.58 -4.81 -3.46
N VAL A 668 -22.82 -5.70 -2.81
CA VAL A 668 -23.24 -6.41 -1.59
C VAL A 668 -22.45 -6.01 -0.35
N LEU A 669 -21.68 -4.91 -0.40
CA LEU A 669 -20.86 -4.44 0.71
C LEU A 669 -21.71 -4.18 1.95
N GLU A 670 -21.41 -4.84 3.06
CA GLU A 670 -22.12 -4.68 4.34
C GLU A 670 -21.34 -3.80 5.31
N THR A 671 -20.01 -3.98 5.37
CA THR A 671 -19.12 -3.24 6.28
C THR A 671 -18.06 -2.47 5.51
N LEU A 672 -17.96 -1.16 5.78
CA LEU A 672 -16.95 -0.27 5.21
C LEU A 672 -16.12 0.36 6.34
N THR A 673 -14.82 0.08 6.37
CA THR A 673 -13.88 0.69 7.31
C THR A 673 -12.94 1.64 6.57
N VAL A 674 -12.78 2.88 7.04
CA VAL A 674 -11.98 3.92 6.38
C VAL A 674 -11.04 4.61 7.36
N THR A 675 -9.74 4.67 7.03
CA THR A 675 -8.76 5.54 7.68
C THR A 675 -8.12 6.46 6.66
N ALA A 676 -8.60 7.70 6.57
CA ALA A 676 -8.13 8.69 5.60
C ALA A 676 -7.18 9.69 6.27
N ALA A 677 -5.87 9.61 5.99
CA ALA A 677 -4.90 10.60 6.47
C ALA A 677 -4.94 11.93 5.67
N GLY A 678 -5.59 11.94 4.51
CA GLY A 678 -5.88 13.10 3.67
C GLY A 678 -7.35 13.14 3.26
N ASP A 679 -7.64 13.74 2.10
CA ASP A 679 -8.98 13.70 1.52
C ASP A 679 -9.22 12.34 0.86
N LEU A 680 -10.45 11.84 0.97
CA LEU A 680 -10.93 10.67 0.25
C LEU A 680 -12.33 10.95 -0.29
N ASP A 681 -12.44 10.99 -1.62
CA ASP A 681 -13.72 11.11 -2.32
C ASP A 681 -14.12 9.74 -2.90
N MET A 682 -15.16 9.12 -2.32
CA MET A 682 -15.79 7.95 -2.93
C MET A 682 -16.79 8.44 -3.97
N ASN A 683 -16.34 8.64 -5.22
CA ASN A 683 -17.10 9.38 -6.23
C ASN A 683 -18.42 8.69 -6.57
N ALA A 684 -19.30 9.41 -7.30
CA ALA A 684 -20.64 8.99 -7.71
C ALA A 684 -20.74 7.60 -8.41
N ALA A 685 -19.65 7.09 -8.97
CA ALA A 685 -19.61 5.75 -9.56
C ALA A 685 -19.61 4.61 -8.52
N SER A 686 -19.29 4.89 -7.25
CA SER A 686 -19.26 3.89 -6.17
C SER A 686 -20.65 3.37 -5.81
N THR A 687 -20.84 2.05 -5.76
CA THR A 687 -22.13 1.37 -5.48
C THR A 687 -22.30 0.98 -4.00
N LEU A 688 -22.31 1.96 -3.10
CA LEU A 688 -22.36 1.74 -1.64
C LEU A 688 -23.76 1.46 -1.06
N THR A 689 -24.73 1.13 -1.91
CA THR A 689 -26.16 1.10 -1.52
C THR A 689 -26.52 -0.02 -0.55
N SER A 690 -25.69 -1.06 -0.44
CA SER A 690 -25.89 -2.18 0.49
C SER A 690 -25.19 -2.00 1.84
N VAL A 691 -24.36 -0.97 2.00
CA VAL A 691 -23.56 -0.74 3.22
C VAL A 691 -24.48 -0.58 4.43
N GLN A 692 -24.23 -1.39 5.46
CA GLN A 692 -24.98 -1.40 6.71
C GLN A 692 -24.21 -0.72 7.84
N ILE A 693 -22.88 -0.86 7.85
CA ILE A 693 -21.99 -0.33 8.88
C ILE A 693 -20.85 0.45 8.20
N VAL A 694 -20.64 1.68 8.66
CA VAL A 694 -19.46 2.48 8.34
C VAL A 694 -18.72 2.83 9.61
N GLU A 695 -17.42 2.54 9.64
CA GLU A 695 -16.51 2.97 10.70
C GLU A 695 -15.36 3.74 10.05
N ALA A 696 -15.30 5.05 10.27
CA ALA A 696 -14.36 5.92 9.58
C ALA A 696 -13.61 6.87 10.52
N SER A 697 -12.35 7.14 10.21
CA SER A 697 -11.56 8.22 10.79
C SER A 697 -10.89 9.01 9.67
N THR A 698 -10.97 10.34 9.72
CA THR A 698 -10.38 11.21 8.70
C THR A 698 -9.55 12.34 9.31
N ALA A 699 -8.41 12.64 8.69
CA ALA A 699 -7.61 13.84 8.94
C ALA A 699 -7.81 14.93 7.86
N GLY A 700 -8.45 14.61 6.74
CA GLY A 700 -8.87 15.54 5.68
C GLY A 700 -10.38 15.46 5.43
N HIS A 701 -10.80 15.69 4.18
CA HIS A 701 -12.21 15.61 3.77
C HIS A 701 -12.61 14.21 3.32
N LEU A 702 -13.48 13.53 4.08
CA LEU A 702 -14.11 12.28 3.67
C LEU A 702 -15.46 12.54 3.01
N LYS A 703 -15.66 12.06 1.78
CA LYS A 703 -16.97 12.11 1.09
C LYS A 703 -17.48 10.72 0.78
N LEU A 704 -18.72 10.44 1.19
CA LEU A 704 -19.41 9.18 0.95
C LEU A 704 -20.71 9.40 0.17
N ASN A 705 -20.95 8.54 -0.81
CA ASN A 705 -22.21 8.45 -1.57
C ASN A 705 -23.38 7.93 -0.70
N ALA A 706 -24.52 7.70 -1.33
CA ALA A 706 -25.75 7.28 -0.64
C ALA A 706 -25.58 5.90 0.01
N LEU A 707 -25.91 5.83 1.29
CA LEU A 707 -25.82 4.62 2.13
C LEU A 707 -27.23 4.17 2.50
N SER A 708 -28.01 3.76 1.49
CA SER A 708 -29.46 3.53 1.59
C SER A 708 -29.88 2.42 2.57
N LYS A 709 -28.94 1.56 3.01
CA LYS A 709 -29.16 0.49 4.00
C LYS A 709 -28.34 0.66 5.28
N ALA A 710 -27.75 1.84 5.50
CA ALA A 710 -26.94 2.05 6.68
C ALA A 710 -27.79 2.00 7.97
N SER A 711 -27.37 1.14 8.88
CA SER A 711 -27.88 1.07 10.26
C SER A 711 -26.99 1.87 11.22
N SER A 712 -25.68 1.92 10.96
CA SER A 712 -24.71 2.66 11.77
C SER A 712 -23.65 3.31 10.89
N VAL A 713 -23.40 4.60 11.12
CA VAL A 713 -22.32 5.36 10.49
C VAL A 713 -21.56 6.10 11.58
N THR A 714 -20.33 5.69 11.86
CA THR A 714 -19.45 6.31 12.84
C THR A 714 -18.29 6.99 12.12
N ILE A 715 -18.08 8.29 12.36
CA ILE A 715 -17.02 9.09 11.72
C ILE A 715 -16.29 9.94 12.76
N GLY A 716 -14.99 9.73 12.90
CA GLY A 716 -14.10 10.50 13.77
C GLY A 716 -13.10 11.37 13.01
N GLY A 717 -12.55 12.36 13.69
CA GLY A 717 -11.40 13.14 13.23
C GLY A 717 -10.66 13.76 14.40
N THR A 718 -9.36 14.04 14.21
CA THR A 718 -8.55 14.74 15.22
C THR A 718 -7.71 15.87 14.63
N ALA A 719 -7.70 16.02 13.31
CA ALA A 719 -6.93 17.05 12.62
C ALA A 719 -7.78 18.30 12.38
N ALA A 720 -7.12 19.45 12.27
CA ALA A 720 -7.82 20.72 12.00
C ALA A 720 -8.59 20.74 10.66
N ALA A 721 -8.17 19.91 9.70
CA ALA A 721 -8.81 19.77 8.39
C ALA A 721 -9.83 18.62 8.32
N SER A 722 -10.04 17.87 9.41
CA SER A 722 -10.98 16.74 9.45
C SER A 722 -12.40 17.22 9.16
N GLN A 723 -12.96 16.81 8.03
CA GLN A 723 -14.32 17.14 7.58
C GLN A 723 -14.99 15.89 6.99
N ALA A 724 -16.32 15.79 7.09
CA ALA A 724 -17.08 14.75 6.41
C ALA A 724 -18.26 15.32 5.61
N THR A 725 -18.51 14.77 4.42
CA THR A 725 -19.74 14.99 3.65
C THR A 725 -20.43 13.68 3.37
N LEU A 726 -21.65 13.56 3.86
CA LEU A 726 -22.52 12.42 3.72
C LEU A 726 -23.75 12.82 2.92
N THR A 727 -24.14 11.99 1.97
CA THR A 727 -25.39 12.21 1.23
C THR A 727 -26.58 11.65 2.02
N THR A 728 -27.44 10.82 1.41
CA THR A 728 -28.59 10.22 2.09
C THR A 728 -28.17 8.94 2.81
N ILE A 729 -28.50 8.85 4.09
CA ILE A 729 -28.27 7.70 4.96
C ILE A 729 -29.61 7.03 5.25
N GLY A 730 -29.70 5.72 5.03
CA GLY A 730 -30.91 4.94 5.21
C GLY A 730 -32.00 5.18 4.16
N SER A 731 -33.17 4.58 4.37
CA SER A 731 -34.34 4.71 3.50
C SER A 731 -35.65 4.49 4.26
N ASN A 732 -36.77 4.89 3.67
CA ASN A 732 -38.11 4.70 4.25
C ASN A 732 -38.60 3.24 4.21
N THR A 733 -37.86 2.33 3.58
CA THR A 733 -38.18 0.90 3.55
C THR A 733 -37.47 0.12 4.65
N LEU A 734 -36.59 0.75 5.43
CA LEU A 734 -35.86 0.08 6.51
C LEU A 734 -36.75 -0.09 7.73
N ASP A 735 -36.81 -1.31 8.27
CA ASP A 735 -37.55 -1.66 9.49
C ASP A 735 -36.66 -1.67 10.75
N TYR A 736 -35.39 -1.25 10.60
CA TYR A 736 -34.42 -1.09 11.68
C TYR A 736 -33.94 0.36 11.79
N SER A 737 -33.40 0.69 12.97
CA SER A 737 -32.95 2.04 13.30
C SER A 737 -31.64 2.41 12.61
N THR A 738 -31.48 3.70 12.30
CA THR A 738 -30.27 4.28 11.70
C THR A 738 -29.63 5.27 12.68
N THR A 739 -28.35 5.07 12.98
CA THR A 739 -27.56 5.93 13.86
C THR A 739 -26.37 6.53 13.12
N VAL A 740 -26.15 7.82 13.28
CA VAL A 740 -24.95 8.53 12.83
C VAL A 740 -24.21 9.07 14.04
N ASN A 741 -22.97 8.65 14.26
CA ASN A 741 -22.08 9.14 15.30
C ASN A 741 -20.95 9.94 14.65
N ALA A 742 -20.77 11.21 15.03
CA ALA A 742 -19.69 12.05 14.55
C ALA A 742 -18.93 12.71 15.70
N SER A 743 -17.60 12.72 15.63
CA SER A 743 -16.72 13.30 16.66
C SER A 743 -15.46 13.95 16.06
N GLY A 744 -15.00 15.04 16.69
CA GLY A 744 -13.71 15.69 16.42
C GLY A 744 -13.50 16.28 15.01
N LEU A 745 -14.56 16.39 14.21
CA LEU A 745 -14.51 16.98 12.86
C LEU A 745 -14.40 18.52 12.93
N ALA A 746 -13.17 19.04 13.02
CA ALA A 746 -12.90 20.48 13.09
C ALA A 746 -13.28 21.26 11.83
N GLY A 747 -13.22 20.63 10.65
CA GLY A 747 -13.73 21.18 9.41
C GLY A 747 -15.26 21.06 9.27
N GLY A 748 -15.94 20.38 10.19
CA GLY A 748 -17.39 20.24 10.23
C GLY A 748 -17.94 18.95 9.60
N LEU A 749 -19.26 18.81 9.69
CA LEU A 749 -20.04 17.71 9.13
C LEU A 749 -21.12 18.27 8.21
N THR A 750 -21.18 17.83 6.97
CA THR A 750 -22.32 18.10 6.07
C THR A 750 -23.07 16.80 5.79
N LEU A 751 -24.37 16.80 6.00
CA LEU A 751 -25.25 15.65 5.83
C LEU A 751 -26.44 16.03 4.94
N ALA A 752 -26.86 15.15 4.02
CA ALA A 752 -28.08 15.38 3.24
C ALA A 752 -29.33 14.98 4.03
N SER A 753 -29.53 13.70 4.32
CA SER A 753 -30.74 13.25 5.03
C SER A 753 -30.46 11.95 5.77
N ILE A 754 -31.18 11.72 6.87
CA ILE A 754 -31.23 10.40 7.51
C ILE A 754 -32.68 9.94 7.50
N ILE A 755 -32.94 8.75 6.97
CA ILE A 755 -34.28 8.22 6.77
C ILE A 755 -34.35 6.79 7.30
N ALA A 756 -35.35 6.52 8.13
CA ALA A 756 -35.72 5.17 8.56
C ALA A 756 -37.24 4.96 8.41
N GLY A 757 -37.65 3.72 8.10
CA GLY A 757 -39.03 3.36 7.85
C GLY A 757 -39.87 3.16 9.11
N ALA A 758 -41.00 2.46 8.96
CA ALA A 758 -41.99 2.27 10.02
C ALA A 758 -41.41 1.55 11.25
N GLY A 759 -41.67 2.07 12.44
CA GLY A 759 -41.20 1.49 13.71
C GLY A 759 -39.72 1.69 14.04
N ALA A 760 -38.92 2.23 13.11
CA ALA A 760 -37.49 2.48 13.30
C ALA A 760 -37.21 3.89 13.85
N ASN A 761 -36.05 4.04 14.50
CA ASN A 761 -35.54 5.31 14.99
C ASN A 761 -34.44 5.89 14.10
N VAL A 762 -34.30 7.21 14.11
CA VAL A 762 -33.14 7.93 13.58
C VAL A 762 -32.42 8.60 14.75
N THR A 763 -31.11 8.40 14.87
CA THR A 763 -30.28 9.07 15.88
C THR A 763 -29.10 9.75 15.22
N LEU A 764 -28.88 11.03 15.51
CA LEU A 764 -27.74 11.83 15.08
C LEU A 764 -26.98 12.33 16.30
N ASN A 765 -25.78 11.81 16.54
CA ASN A 765 -24.89 12.18 17.64
C ASN A 765 -23.76 13.05 17.09
N VAL A 766 -23.79 14.35 17.41
CA VAL A 766 -22.86 15.38 16.91
C VAL A 766 -22.30 16.27 18.02
N GLY A 767 -22.58 15.94 19.28
CA GLY A 767 -22.09 16.67 20.45
C GLY A 767 -20.56 16.79 20.54
N GLU A 768 -19.82 15.86 19.95
CA GLU A 768 -18.36 15.90 19.93
C GLU A 768 -17.78 16.52 18.64
N VAL A 769 -18.62 17.04 17.74
CA VAL A 769 -18.17 17.75 16.53
C VAL A 769 -17.73 19.17 16.92
N THR A 770 -16.52 19.55 16.50
CA THR A 770 -15.92 20.84 16.88
C THR A 770 -16.10 21.93 15.83
N GLY A 771 -16.46 21.59 14.60
CA GLY A 771 -16.84 22.54 13.54
C GLY A 771 -18.35 22.59 13.30
N ILE A 772 -18.78 23.34 12.28
CA ILE A 772 -20.20 23.46 11.93
C ILE A 772 -20.78 22.11 11.49
N THR A 773 -21.95 21.76 12.02
CA THR A 773 -22.74 20.62 11.55
C THR A 773 -23.92 21.12 10.73
N THR A 774 -23.98 20.78 9.44
CA THR A 774 -25.09 21.17 8.55
C THR A 774 -25.85 19.93 8.05
N VAL A 775 -27.12 19.83 8.42
CA VAL A 775 -28.08 18.86 7.85
C VAL A 775 -28.93 19.59 6.81
N THR A 776 -28.69 19.32 5.54
CA THR A 776 -29.28 20.08 4.43
C THR A 776 -30.70 19.64 4.06
N GLY A 777 -31.06 18.39 4.31
CA GLY A 777 -32.37 17.79 4.04
C GLY A 777 -33.03 17.22 5.29
N ALA A 778 -33.98 16.30 5.11
CA ALA A 778 -34.86 15.84 6.18
C ALA A 778 -34.21 14.78 7.09
N LEU A 779 -34.60 14.80 8.37
CA LEU A 779 -34.39 13.70 9.30
C LEU A 779 -35.75 13.03 9.52
N THR A 780 -35.94 11.79 9.08
CA THR A 780 -37.26 11.14 9.10
C THR A 780 -37.19 9.75 9.71
N ALA A 781 -38.02 9.49 10.70
CA ALA A 781 -38.18 8.16 11.31
C ALA A 781 -39.66 7.77 11.39
N GLY A 782 -39.95 6.47 11.34
CA GLY A 782 -41.28 5.95 11.64
C GLY A 782 -41.62 5.99 13.13
N SER A 783 -40.61 5.98 14.01
CA SER A 783 -40.76 6.13 15.46
C SER A 783 -40.07 7.41 15.95
N THR A 784 -38.88 7.33 16.54
CA THR A 784 -38.24 8.51 17.18
C THR A 784 -37.12 9.08 16.31
N VAL A 785 -37.08 10.40 16.16
CA VAL A 785 -35.88 11.12 15.69
C VAL A 785 -35.19 11.76 16.89
N THR A 786 -33.91 11.47 17.10
CA THR A 786 -33.09 12.05 18.17
C THR A 786 -31.89 12.76 17.57
N VAL A 787 -31.70 14.04 17.92
CA VAL A 787 -30.50 14.82 17.61
C VAL A 787 -29.79 15.15 18.93
N ASN A 788 -28.65 14.52 19.17
CA ASN A 788 -27.81 14.75 20.34
C ASN A 788 -26.64 15.65 19.95
N ALA A 789 -26.75 16.93 20.31
CA ALA A 789 -25.79 17.99 20.05
C ALA A 789 -25.22 18.62 21.33
N ASP A 790 -25.51 18.05 22.50
CA ASP A 790 -24.91 18.45 23.78
C ASP A 790 -23.38 18.42 23.69
N GLY A 791 -22.74 19.53 24.01
CA GLY A 791 -21.27 19.69 23.94
C GLY A 791 -20.73 20.18 22.60
N ALA A 792 -21.57 20.32 21.56
CA ALA A 792 -21.12 20.78 20.25
C ALA A 792 -20.48 22.17 20.36
N ALA A 793 -19.29 22.32 19.76
CA ALA A 793 -18.49 23.54 19.93
C ALA A 793 -18.90 24.68 18.99
N ASP A 794 -19.57 24.36 17.88
CA ASP A 794 -19.99 25.30 16.84
C ASP A 794 -21.45 25.06 16.43
N ALA A 795 -21.96 25.85 15.48
CA ALA A 795 -23.37 25.87 15.11
C ALA A 795 -23.85 24.53 14.54
N ILE A 796 -25.10 24.17 14.87
CA ILE A 796 -25.83 23.07 14.24
C ILE A 796 -26.94 23.66 13.37
N GLU A 797 -26.85 23.46 12.07
CA GLU A 797 -27.81 23.92 11.08
C GLU A 797 -28.72 22.77 10.62
N LEU A 798 -29.92 22.69 11.18
CA LEU A 798 -30.96 21.72 10.83
C LEU A 798 -31.89 22.33 9.78
N ARG A 799 -31.45 22.29 8.50
CA ARG A 799 -32.08 23.05 7.42
C ARG A 799 -33.32 22.37 6.83
N GLY A 800 -33.43 21.06 6.95
CA GLY A 800 -34.63 20.30 6.54
C GLY A 800 -35.55 19.98 7.72
N THR A 801 -36.75 19.48 7.39
CA THR A 801 -37.76 19.12 8.40
C THR A 801 -37.39 17.84 9.14
N ILE A 802 -37.56 17.87 10.45
CA ILE A 802 -37.37 16.72 11.35
C ILE A 802 -38.73 16.06 11.59
N THR A 803 -38.93 14.83 11.13
CA THR A 803 -40.23 14.14 11.14
C THR A 803 -40.17 12.82 11.89
N GLY A 804 -41.01 12.64 12.92
CA GLY A 804 -41.12 11.39 13.68
C GLY A 804 -42.49 11.20 14.32
N ASP A 805 -42.73 10.05 14.94
CA ASP A 805 -43.77 9.94 15.97
C ASP A 805 -43.36 10.77 17.20
N LYS A 806 -42.09 10.65 17.58
CA LYS A 806 -41.43 11.46 18.61
C LYS A 806 -40.21 12.17 18.04
N VAL A 807 -39.98 13.41 18.46
CA VAL A 807 -38.76 14.17 18.11
C VAL A 807 -38.08 14.66 19.37
N ILE A 808 -36.78 14.41 19.48
CA ILE A 808 -35.94 14.80 20.62
C ILE A 808 -34.73 15.56 20.08
N ILE A 809 -34.52 16.77 20.54
CA ILE A 809 -33.33 17.58 20.26
C ILE A 809 -32.68 17.92 21.60
N ASN A 810 -31.44 17.52 21.78
CA ASN A 810 -30.63 17.75 22.98
C ASN A 810 -29.45 18.65 22.62
N ALA A 811 -29.48 19.92 23.03
CA ALA A 811 -28.43 20.89 22.76
C ALA A 811 -28.13 21.82 23.96
N THR A 812 -28.45 21.37 25.17
CA THR A 812 -28.31 22.16 26.41
C THR A 812 -26.88 22.66 26.61
N ASP A 813 -25.91 21.79 26.38
CA ASP A 813 -24.49 22.10 26.54
C ASP A 813 -23.80 22.52 25.23
N ALA A 814 -24.55 22.79 24.15
CA ALA A 814 -23.96 23.33 22.93
C ALA A 814 -23.46 24.76 23.15
N LEU A 815 -22.26 25.07 22.66
CA LEU A 815 -21.62 26.39 22.83
C LEU A 815 -22.11 27.44 21.83
N SER A 816 -22.80 27.00 20.77
CA SER A 816 -23.29 27.84 19.67
C SER A 816 -24.75 27.51 19.36
N THR A 817 -25.30 28.09 18.30
CA THR A 817 -26.73 28.07 17.98
C THR A 817 -27.19 26.75 17.33
N VAL A 818 -28.42 26.31 17.61
CA VAL A 818 -29.15 25.31 16.79
C VAL A 818 -30.22 26.02 15.96
N THR A 819 -30.05 26.07 14.65
CA THR A 819 -30.89 26.91 13.76
C THR A 819 -31.29 26.21 12.46
N ALA A 820 -32.24 26.79 11.73
CA ALA A 820 -32.49 26.48 10.33
C ALA A 820 -32.10 27.64 9.40
N ALA A 821 -31.75 27.34 8.15
CA ALA A 821 -31.18 28.33 7.23
C ALA A 821 -32.13 29.46 6.77
N THR A 822 -33.45 29.23 6.70
CA THR A 822 -34.37 30.14 5.99
C THR A 822 -35.47 30.76 6.88
N ALA A 823 -35.49 30.45 8.18
CA ALA A 823 -36.45 31.05 9.13
C ALA A 823 -35.85 31.29 10.53
N GLY A 824 -34.61 30.82 10.78
CA GLY A 824 -34.01 30.82 12.11
C GLY A 824 -34.61 29.78 13.08
N ALA A 825 -35.78 29.19 12.76
CA ALA A 825 -36.46 28.19 13.57
C ALA A 825 -36.29 26.77 13.01
N VAL A 826 -36.03 25.81 13.90
CA VAL A 826 -35.95 24.38 13.54
C VAL A 826 -37.34 23.86 13.21
N ALA A 827 -37.53 23.35 11.98
CA ALA A 827 -38.79 22.81 11.52
C ALA A 827 -38.99 21.35 11.99
N ILE A 828 -40.04 21.11 12.77
CA ILE A 828 -40.33 19.81 13.40
C ILE A 828 -41.76 19.38 13.07
N THR A 829 -41.93 18.13 12.66
CA THR A 829 -43.23 17.49 12.48
C THR A 829 -43.32 16.24 13.37
N ALA A 830 -44.23 16.21 14.34
CA ALA A 830 -44.36 15.11 15.29
C ALA A 830 -45.81 14.66 15.48
N ASN A 831 -46.01 13.38 15.81
CA ASN A 831 -47.34 12.82 16.04
C ASN A 831 -47.74 12.73 17.52
N SER A 832 -46.78 12.44 18.41
CA SER A 832 -47.04 12.19 19.83
C SER A 832 -46.30 13.18 20.74
N SER A 833 -45.01 13.41 20.50
CA SER A 833 -44.22 14.27 21.39
C SER A 833 -43.04 14.98 20.71
N VAL A 834 -42.75 16.19 21.19
CA VAL A 834 -41.51 16.93 20.91
C VAL A 834 -40.82 17.26 22.23
N THR A 835 -39.53 16.94 22.34
CA THR A 835 -38.65 17.46 23.38
C THR A 835 -37.58 18.30 22.71
N TYR A 836 -37.61 19.61 22.96
CA TYR A 836 -36.62 20.56 22.47
C TYR A 836 -35.84 21.09 23.67
N ASN A 837 -34.67 20.51 23.93
CA ASN A 837 -33.71 21.03 24.89
C ASN A 837 -32.76 21.95 24.13
N GLY A 838 -33.11 23.23 24.09
CA GLY A 838 -32.37 24.28 23.42
C GLY A 838 -31.02 24.59 24.06
N THR A 839 -30.28 25.48 23.42
CA THR A 839 -28.98 25.96 23.87
C THR A 839 -29.13 26.92 25.04
N ASN A 840 -28.21 26.86 26.00
CA ASN A 840 -28.22 27.77 27.14
C ASN A 840 -27.83 29.22 26.76
N LEU A 841 -27.05 29.40 25.69
CA LEU A 841 -26.37 30.66 25.38
C LEU A 841 -26.97 31.46 24.21
N ALA A 842 -27.86 30.86 23.42
CA ALA A 842 -28.44 31.50 22.24
C ALA A 842 -29.95 31.35 22.17
N ALA A 843 -30.57 32.20 21.37
CA ALA A 843 -32.02 32.18 21.14
C ALA A 843 -32.45 30.85 20.51
N ASN A 844 -33.44 30.22 21.12
CA ASN A 844 -33.99 28.95 20.69
C ASN A 844 -35.30 29.18 19.94
N LYS A 845 -35.39 28.57 18.75
CA LYS A 845 -36.56 28.70 17.88
C LYS A 845 -36.94 27.37 17.26
N ALA A 846 -38.19 26.99 17.43
CA ALA A 846 -38.74 25.77 16.85
C ALA A 846 -40.14 26.02 16.30
N ASP A 847 -40.35 25.58 15.06
CA ASP A 847 -41.65 25.56 14.42
C ASP A 847 -42.14 24.11 14.42
N ILE A 848 -43.03 23.80 15.35
CA ILE A 848 -43.55 22.47 15.61
C ILE A 848 -44.91 22.34 14.92
N THR A 849 -45.07 21.34 14.07
CA THR A 849 -46.32 21.01 13.40
C THR A 849 -46.78 19.63 13.87
N ALA A 850 -48.01 19.52 14.34
CA ALA A 850 -48.63 18.24 14.58
C ALA A 850 -48.79 17.50 13.24
N LYS A 851 -48.35 16.25 13.17
CA LYS A 851 -48.47 15.43 11.97
C LYS A 851 -49.94 15.18 11.65
N ALA A 852 -50.30 15.11 10.37
CA ALA A 852 -51.66 14.75 9.96
C ALA A 852 -52.12 13.44 10.64
N GLY A 853 -53.27 13.50 11.33
CA GLY A 853 -53.80 12.38 12.13
C GLY A 853 -53.32 12.34 13.59
N SER A 854 -52.51 13.30 14.02
CA SER A 854 -52.06 13.47 15.41
C SER A 854 -53.25 13.80 16.31
N THR A 855 -53.54 12.91 17.27
CA THR A 855 -54.64 13.10 18.23
C THR A 855 -54.21 13.81 19.52
N ALA A 856 -52.97 13.62 19.97
CA ALA A 856 -52.47 14.20 21.21
C ALA A 856 -50.98 14.54 21.06
N LEU A 857 -50.65 15.83 21.17
CA LEU A 857 -49.28 16.31 21.08
C LEU A 857 -48.81 16.83 22.44
N THR A 858 -47.64 16.35 22.87
CA THR A 858 -46.93 16.88 24.03
C THR A 858 -45.67 17.60 23.57
N ALA A 859 -45.44 18.82 24.04
CA ALA A 859 -44.23 19.59 23.77
C ALA A 859 -43.53 19.92 25.09
N THR A 860 -42.27 19.50 25.22
CA THR A 860 -41.39 19.94 26.30
C THR A 860 -40.35 20.87 25.70
N LEU A 861 -40.44 22.16 26.02
CA LEU A 861 -39.62 23.22 25.46
C LEU A 861 -38.72 23.77 26.56
N ASN A 862 -37.41 23.57 26.43
CA ASN A 862 -36.42 24.10 27.35
C ASN A 862 -35.51 25.07 26.61
N GLY A 863 -35.35 26.25 27.18
CA GLY A 863 -34.68 27.41 26.59
C GLY A 863 -33.42 27.83 27.34
N GLY A 864 -33.01 29.09 27.16
CA GLY A 864 -31.74 29.60 27.63
C GLY A 864 -31.80 31.02 28.21
N ILE A 865 -30.66 31.72 28.17
CA ILE A 865 -30.56 33.09 28.67
C ILE A 865 -31.09 34.14 27.69
N GLU A 866 -31.09 33.82 26.40
CA GLU A 866 -31.56 34.68 25.33
C GLU A 866 -33.07 34.49 25.11
N ALA A 867 -33.70 35.39 24.33
CA ALA A 867 -35.12 35.30 24.04
C ALA A 867 -35.47 34.07 23.18
N ASP A 868 -36.32 33.20 23.71
CA ASP A 868 -36.77 31.99 23.04
C ASP A 868 -38.16 32.16 22.43
N THR A 869 -38.35 31.74 21.18
CA THR A 869 -39.64 31.88 20.47
C THR A 869 -40.02 30.61 19.75
N HIS A 870 -41.15 30.02 20.09
CA HIS A 870 -41.63 28.78 19.49
C HIS A 870 -43.03 28.94 18.86
N THR A 871 -43.27 28.19 17.79
CA THR A 871 -44.58 28.09 17.14
C THR A 871 -45.06 26.65 17.21
N ILE A 872 -46.33 26.43 17.53
CA ILE A 872 -46.99 25.13 17.46
C ILE A 872 -48.23 25.25 16.56
N THR A 873 -48.23 24.51 15.46
CA THR A 873 -49.39 24.38 14.59
C THR A 873 -50.06 23.03 14.82
N LEU A 874 -51.32 23.05 15.24
CA LEU A 874 -52.12 21.85 15.46
C LEU A 874 -52.67 21.30 14.14
N ASP A 875 -52.84 19.99 14.11
CA ASP A 875 -53.56 19.30 13.03
C ASP A 875 -55.04 19.30 13.36
N SER A 876 -55.92 19.23 12.36
CA SER A 876 -57.37 19.24 12.59
C SER A 876 -57.87 18.02 13.37
N THR A 877 -57.06 16.97 13.52
CA THR A 877 -57.39 15.79 14.34
C THR A 877 -56.87 15.86 15.78
N SER A 878 -56.15 16.94 16.13
CA SER A 878 -55.56 17.12 17.46
C SER A 878 -56.63 17.41 18.50
N THR A 879 -56.86 16.43 19.38
CA THR A 879 -57.76 16.52 20.54
C THR A 879 -57.06 17.06 21.79
N SER A 880 -55.73 17.05 21.84
CA SER A 880 -55.00 17.68 22.93
C SER A 880 -53.61 18.19 22.56
N LEU A 881 -53.26 19.34 23.13
CA LEU A 881 -51.92 19.90 23.22
C LEU A 881 -51.58 20.11 24.70
N THR A 882 -50.42 19.62 25.13
CA THR A 882 -49.83 19.96 26.43
C THR A 882 -48.43 20.48 26.23
N VAL A 883 -48.15 21.70 26.69
CA VAL A 883 -46.83 22.33 26.63
C VAL A 883 -46.25 22.49 28.02
N THR A 884 -45.01 22.06 28.19
CA THR A 884 -44.26 22.04 29.46
C THR A 884 -42.82 22.47 29.25
N GLY A 885 -42.09 22.74 30.33
CA GLY A 885 -40.65 23.00 30.30
C GLY A 885 -40.28 24.32 30.96
N ASP A 886 -39.08 24.80 30.66
CA ASP A 886 -38.52 26.04 31.21
C ASP A 886 -37.76 26.81 30.12
N LEU A 887 -38.28 27.98 29.73
CA LEU A 887 -37.65 28.84 28.71
C LEU A 887 -36.55 29.76 29.26
N GLY A 888 -36.16 29.63 30.53
CA GLY A 888 -35.02 30.37 31.09
C GLY A 888 -35.29 31.86 31.35
N LEU A 889 -34.31 32.73 31.06
CA LEU A 889 -34.31 34.13 31.54
C LEU A 889 -34.71 35.18 30.48
N GLY A 890 -34.85 34.77 29.22
CA GLY A 890 -35.15 35.66 28.10
C GLY A 890 -36.59 36.19 28.07
N THR A 891 -36.84 37.13 27.15
CA THR A 891 -38.22 37.53 26.80
C THR A 891 -38.82 36.47 25.88
N ASN A 892 -39.55 35.53 26.48
CA ASN A 892 -39.91 34.30 25.82
C ASN A 892 -41.33 34.31 25.26
N GLY A 893 -41.51 33.72 24.07
CA GLY A 893 -42.75 33.72 23.30
C GLY A 893 -43.19 32.34 22.83
N LEU A 894 -44.50 32.09 22.85
CA LEU A 894 -45.13 30.89 22.27
C LEU A 894 -46.34 31.29 21.42
N THR A 895 -46.40 30.82 20.19
CA THR A 895 -47.58 30.94 19.33
C THR A 895 -48.18 29.56 19.10
N VAL A 896 -49.47 29.39 19.36
CA VAL A 896 -50.25 28.17 19.06
C VAL A 896 -51.35 28.51 18.07
N THR A 897 -51.43 27.80 16.96
CA THR A 897 -52.47 27.99 15.94
C THR A 897 -53.16 26.69 15.57
N ALA A 898 -54.48 26.73 15.35
CA ALA A 898 -55.23 25.62 14.76
C ALA A 898 -55.24 25.67 13.23
N VAL A 899 -55.62 24.55 12.59
CA VAL A 899 -55.85 24.45 11.14
C VAL A 899 -57.27 23.92 10.89
N ASP A 900 -58.02 24.57 9.99
CA ASP A 900 -59.38 24.18 9.60
C ASP A 900 -59.37 22.98 8.65
N THR A 901 -60.03 21.87 9.00
CA THR A 901 -60.48 20.90 7.99
C THR A 901 -61.72 20.13 8.42
N ALA A 902 -62.66 19.98 7.48
CA ALA A 902 -63.99 19.42 7.70
C ALA A 902 -63.97 17.97 8.25
N GLY A 903 -64.43 17.78 9.49
CA GLY A 903 -64.69 16.43 10.02
C GLY A 903 -64.77 16.34 11.55
N ALA A 904 -65.98 16.06 12.05
CA ALA A 904 -66.38 15.66 13.41
C ALA A 904 -65.90 16.54 14.58
N SER A 905 -66.85 17.25 15.20
CA SER A 905 -66.68 18.01 16.45
C SER A 905 -66.24 17.09 17.60
N VAL A 906 -65.07 17.38 18.15
CA VAL A 906 -64.50 16.76 19.36
C VAL A 906 -64.20 17.86 20.37
N ALA A 907 -64.17 17.52 21.66
CA ALA A 907 -63.64 18.43 22.67
C ALA A 907 -62.11 18.41 22.62
N SER A 908 -61.48 19.56 22.43
CA SER A 908 -60.03 19.71 22.30
C SER A 908 -59.44 20.43 23.50
N VAL A 909 -58.31 19.95 24.02
CA VAL A 909 -57.64 20.56 25.18
C VAL A 909 -56.36 21.25 24.73
N VAL A 910 -56.19 22.53 25.04
CA VAL A 910 -54.93 23.27 24.84
C VAL A 910 -54.44 23.74 26.19
N ASN A 911 -53.35 23.17 26.70
CA ASN A 911 -52.81 23.52 28.00
C ASN A 911 -51.34 23.90 27.90
N ILE A 912 -51.02 25.17 28.17
CA ILE A 912 -49.64 25.69 28.21
C ILE A 912 -49.18 26.10 29.61
N SER A 913 -50.01 25.89 30.64
CA SER A 913 -49.72 26.28 32.04
C SER A 913 -48.48 25.62 32.64
N GLY A 914 -48.02 24.50 32.06
CA GLY A 914 -46.81 23.81 32.49
C GLY A 914 -45.50 24.42 31.97
N LEU A 915 -45.56 25.46 31.13
CA LEU A 915 -44.39 26.12 30.57
C LEU A 915 -43.95 27.29 31.46
N SER A 916 -42.81 27.13 32.12
CA SER A 916 -42.25 28.14 33.01
C SER A 916 -41.47 29.21 32.23
N ASN A 917 -41.42 30.41 32.78
CA ASN A 917 -40.71 31.58 32.23
C ASN A 917 -41.18 32.00 30.82
N LEU A 918 -42.44 31.72 30.47
CA LEU A 918 -43.07 32.28 29.29
C LEU A 918 -43.47 33.74 29.56
N THR A 919 -43.03 34.69 28.72
CA THR A 919 -43.36 36.12 28.90
C THR A 919 -44.66 36.49 28.21
N THR A 920 -44.84 35.99 26.98
CA THR A 920 -46.04 36.23 26.17
C THR A 920 -46.46 34.96 25.45
N SER A 921 -47.76 34.72 25.30
CA SER A 921 -48.25 33.73 24.35
C SER A 921 -49.38 34.27 23.47
N THR A 922 -49.51 33.66 22.29
CA THR A 922 -50.66 33.86 21.40
C THR A 922 -51.25 32.49 21.09
N ILE A 923 -52.48 32.24 21.51
CA ILE A 923 -53.25 31.05 21.15
C ILE A 923 -54.37 31.50 20.22
N ASP A 924 -54.30 31.15 18.94
CA ASP A 924 -55.30 31.51 17.92
C ASP A 924 -55.96 30.26 17.35
N LEU A 925 -57.17 29.99 17.81
CA LEU A 925 -57.99 28.85 17.39
C LEU A 925 -59.10 29.28 16.42
N SER A 926 -59.14 30.57 16.04
CA SER A 926 -60.19 31.14 15.18
C SER A 926 -60.21 30.57 13.76
N ALA A 927 -59.13 29.90 13.35
CA ALA A 927 -59.06 29.20 12.09
C ALA A 927 -60.01 27.98 12.04
N ASP A 928 -60.45 27.41 13.16
CA ASP A 928 -61.38 26.27 13.19
C ASP A 928 -62.83 26.72 12.93
N THR A 929 -63.21 26.87 11.65
CA THR A 929 -64.50 27.51 11.26
C THR A 929 -65.54 26.56 10.65
N THR A 930 -65.14 25.44 10.03
CA THR A 930 -66.09 24.60 9.26
C THR A 930 -67.00 23.73 10.13
N THR A 931 -66.45 23.11 11.17
CA THR A 931 -67.16 22.38 12.22
C THR A 931 -66.43 22.60 13.55
N PRO A 932 -66.58 23.78 14.18
CA PRO A 932 -65.71 24.19 15.27
C PRO A 932 -65.72 23.19 16.43
N ASN A 933 -64.54 22.87 16.94
CA ASN A 933 -64.39 22.09 18.16
C ASN A 933 -64.64 22.95 19.39
N THR A 934 -65.19 22.35 20.46
CA THR A 934 -65.18 22.99 21.78
C THR A 934 -63.78 22.85 22.37
N TYR A 935 -63.14 23.97 22.68
CA TYR A 935 -61.82 24.00 23.28
C TYR A 935 -61.89 24.22 24.80
N THR A 936 -61.11 23.46 25.55
CA THR A 936 -60.69 23.82 26.90
C THR A 936 -59.27 24.35 26.82
N VAL A 937 -59.13 25.67 26.94
CA VAL A 937 -57.84 26.37 26.85
C VAL A 937 -57.40 26.79 28.25
N THR A 938 -56.15 26.47 28.58
CA THR A 938 -55.47 26.98 29.77
C THR A 938 -54.18 27.65 29.32
N GLY A 939 -54.12 28.96 29.50
CA GLY A 939 -52.95 29.79 29.27
C GLY A 939 -51.87 29.56 30.31
N SER A 940 -50.93 30.49 30.37
CA SER A 940 -49.70 30.42 31.14
C SER A 940 -49.75 31.29 32.40
N ALA A 941 -48.59 31.62 32.95
CA ALA A 941 -48.46 32.65 33.99
C ALA A 941 -47.91 33.98 33.42
N GLY A 942 -47.72 34.05 32.10
CA GLY A 942 -47.27 35.21 31.35
C GLY A 942 -48.44 36.02 30.82
N LYS A 943 -48.21 36.90 29.83
CA LYS A 943 -49.29 37.64 29.17
C LYS A 943 -49.83 36.87 27.98
N ASP A 944 -51.05 36.39 28.06
CA ASP A 944 -51.63 35.52 27.05
C ASP A 944 -52.66 36.27 26.20
N THR A 945 -52.58 36.09 24.88
CA THR A 945 -53.62 36.50 23.93
C THR A 945 -54.28 35.24 23.41
N ILE A 946 -55.51 34.96 23.85
CA ILE A 946 -56.23 33.73 23.53
C ILE A 946 -57.48 34.07 22.73
N THR A 947 -57.60 33.47 21.55
CA THR A 947 -58.80 33.51 20.70
C THR A 947 -59.34 32.10 20.56
N GLY A 948 -60.57 31.88 21.05
CA GLY A 948 -61.33 30.65 20.88
C GLY A 948 -61.80 30.42 19.43
N ALA A 949 -62.54 29.33 19.24
CA ALA A 949 -63.13 28.95 17.97
C ALA A 949 -64.59 29.41 17.88
N GLY A 950 -65.35 28.85 16.93
CA GLY A 950 -66.79 29.15 16.77
C GLY A 950 -67.75 28.27 17.58
N ALA A 951 -67.27 27.50 18.57
CA ALA A 951 -68.08 26.64 19.45
C ALA A 951 -68.10 27.17 20.89
N ALA A 952 -68.84 26.51 21.78
CA ALA A 952 -68.86 26.86 23.20
C ALA A 952 -67.55 26.43 23.87
N ASP A 953 -66.64 27.37 24.08
CA ASP A 953 -65.29 27.16 24.60
C ASP A 953 -65.20 27.42 26.11
N THR A 954 -64.16 26.88 26.75
CA THR A 954 -63.79 27.17 28.13
C THR A 954 -62.37 27.70 28.15
N ILE A 955 -62.19 28.98 28.47
CA ILE A 955 -60.91 29.68 28.40
C ILE A 955 -60.48 30.11 29.80
N THR A 956 -59.29 29.69 30.22
CA THR A 956 -58.60 30.16 31.43
C THR A 956 -57.34 30.89 30.98
N GLY A 957 -57.23 32.20 31.19
CA GLY A 957 -56.01 32.96 30.88
C GLY A 957 -54.84 32.50 31.75
N GLY A 958 -55.09 32.42 33.06
CA GLY A 958 -54.08 32.07 34.04
C GLY A 958 -53.70 33.32 34.83
N LYS A 959 -52.44 33.40 35.26
CA LYS A 959 -51.94 34.66 35.84
C LYS A 959 -51.38 35.49 34.72
N GLY A 960 -51.58 36.80 34.74
CA GLY A 960 -51.04 37.61 33.67
C GLY A 960 -51.76 38.92 33.55
N ALA A 961 -51.62 39.52 32.38
CA ALA A 961 -52.54 40.55 31.91
C ALA A 961 -53.00 40.04 30.55
N ASP A 962 -54.07 39.27 30.58
CA ASP A 962 -54.48 38.41 29.47
C ASP A 962 -55.56 39.10 28.62
N THR A 963 -55.50 38.88 27.30
CA THR A 963 -56.57 39.25 26.36
C THR A 963 -57.25 37.99 25.88
N LEU A 964 -58.51 37.79 26.28
CA LEU A 964 -59.31 36.62 25.96
C LEU A 964 -60.43 36.99 24.97
N THR A 965 -60.62 36.19 23.93
CA THR A 965 -61.70 36.32 22.94
C THR A 965 -62.37 34.97 22.82
N GLY A 966 -63.67 34.88 23.12
CA GLY A 966 -64.42 33.62 23.08
C GLY A 966 -64.67 33.14 21.66
N GLY A 967 -64.95 34.08 20.75
CA GLY A 967 -65.40 33.80 19.40
C GLY A 967 -66.93 33.82 19.34
N THR A 968 -67.50 32.93 18.51
CA THR A 968 -68.96 32.75 18.51
C THR A 968 -69.28 31.52 19.34
N GLY A 969 -70.23 31.60 20.27
CA GLY A 969 -70.48 30.45 21.12
C GLY A 969 -71.24 30.86 22.36
N ALA A 970 -71.41 29.92 23.28
CA ALA A 970 -71.75 30.22 24.66
C ALA A 970 -70.52 29.89 25.49
N ASP A 971 -69.63 30.86 25.59
CA ASP A 971 -68.26 30.65 26.06
C ASP A 971 -68.16 30.83 27.57
N THR A 972 -67.22 30.11 28.19
CA THR A 972 -66.98 30.18 29.64
C THR A 972 -65.56 30.65 29.91
N PHE A 973 -65.42 31.85 30.46
CA PHE A 973 -64.14 32.38 30.91
C PHE A 973 -63.94 32.08 32.40
N VAL A 974 -62.87 31.39 32.75
CA VAL A 974 -62.62 30.90 34.11
C VAL A 974 -61.52 31.75 34.76
N PHE A 975 -61.78 32.25 35.97
CA PHE A 975 -60.79 32.97 36.77
C PHE A 975 -60.72 32.41 38.19
N ALA A 976 -59.50 32.12 38.64
CA ALA A 976 -59.17 31.83 40.03
C ALA A 976 -58.74 33.10 40.78
N ALA A 977 -58.68 33.04 42.11
CA ALA A 977 -58.24 34.17 42.91
C ALA A 977 -56.78 34.56 42.58
N GLY A 978 -56.58 35.82 42.19
CA GLY A 978 -55.28 36.39 41.83
C GLY A 978 -54.82 36.18 40.38
N ASP A 979 -55.69 35.68 39.50
CA ASP A 979 -55.42 35.55 38.06
C ASP A 979 -55.32 36.92 37.38
N SER A 980 -56.31 37.79 37.59
CA SER A 980 -56.31 39.18 37.13
C SER A 980 -55.90 40.19 38.22
N GLY A 981 -55.24 41.28 37.84
CA GLY A 981 -54.79 42.36 38.71
C GLY A 981 -55.82 43.47 38.96
N LEU A 982 -55.34 44.65 39.37
CA LEU A 982 -56.16 45.82 39.79
C LEU A 982 -55.95 47.08 38.94
N THR A 983 -55.02 47.04 37.99
CA THR A 983 -54.69 48.16 37.08
C THR A 983 -54.83 47.73 35.65
N THR A 984 -55.00 48.65 34.71
CA THR A 984 -55.12 48.36 33.27
C THR A 984 -53.93 47.56 32.71
N ALA A 985 -52.73 47.67 33.31
CA ALA A 985 -51.54 46.95 32.85
C ALA A 985 -51.45 45.50 33.36
N THR A 986 -52.29 45.14 34.33
CA THR A 986 -52.27 43.86 35.06
C THR A 986 -53.64 43.18 35.08
N ALA A 987 -54.69 43.86 34.64
CA ALA A 987 -56.04 43.32 34.60
C ALA A 987 -56.24 42.55 33.29
N ASP A 988 -56.99 41.46 33.39
CA ASP A 988 -57.41 40.68 32.23
C ASP A 988 -58.57 41.36 31.53
N LYS A 989 -58.62 41.14 30.22
CA LYS A 989 -59.60 41.70 29.30
C LYS A 989 -60.28 40.60 28.51
N ILE A 990 -61.60 40.63 28.47
CA ILE A 990 -62.41 39.84 27.55
C ILE A 990 -62.89 40.75 26.42
N ALA A 991 -62.49 40.42 25.19
CA ALA A 991 -62.63 41.31 24.04
C ALA A 991 -64.03 41.34 23.41
N ASP A 992 -64.82 40.27 23.59
CA ASP A 992 -66.07 40.02 22.86
C ASP A 992 -67.22 39.44 23.71
N PHE A 993 -67.27 39.76 25.00
CA PHE A 993 -68.23 39.14 25.93
C PHE A 993 -69.70 39.41 25.53
N ILE A 994 -70.47 38.33 25.29
CA ILE A 994 -71.89 38.37 24.94
C ILE A 994 -72.75 38.03 26.16
N THR A 995 -73.45 39.03 26.70
CA THR A 995 -74.36 38.86 27.86
C THR A 995 -75.46 37.83 27.58
N ASN A 996 -75.85 37.06 28.60
CA ASN A 996 -76.78 35.92 28.52
C ASN A 996 -76.35 34.73 27.64
N SER A 997 -75.23 34.80 26.91
CA SER A 997 -74.62 33.66 26.19
C SER A 997 -73.39 33.18 26.94
N ASP A 998 -72.44 34.08 27.12
CA ASP A 998 -71.16 33.79 27.76
C ASP A 998 -71.27 33.84 29.28
N LYS A 999 -70.35 33.17 29.95
CA LYS A 999 -70.31 33.04 31.40
C LYS A 999 -68.92 33.31 31.94
N LEU A 1000 -68.87 34.02 33.07
CA LEU A 1000 -67.70 34.12 33.92
C LEU A 1000 -67.80 33.07 35.02
N LYS A 1001 -66.87 32.12 35.03
CA LYS A 1001 -66.78 31.12 36.08
C LYS A 1001 -65.79 31.57 37.15
N LEU A 1002 -66.32 31.86 38.33
CA LEU A 1002 -65.58 32.33 39.51
C LEU A 1002 -65.78 31.35 40.67
N GLY A 1003 -65.11 31.57 41.80
CA GLY A 1003 -65.23 30.67 42.96
C GLY A 1003 -66.60 30.65 43.64
N THR A 1004 -67.49 31.58 43.33
CA THR A 1004 -68.86 31.68 43.87
C THR A 1004 -69.78 32.26 42.81
N ALA A 1005 -71.00 31.72 42.66
CA ALA A 1005 -71.95 32.21 41.66
C ALA A 1005 -72.52 33.58 42.04
N GLY A 1006 -72.84 34.39 41.03
CA GLY A 1006 -73.53 35.65 41.23
C GLY A 1006 -74.98 35.44 41.68
N THR A 1007 -75.43 36.26 42.62
CA THR A 1007 -76.79 36.30 43.14
C THR A 1007 -77.20 37.76 43.38
N ALA A 1008 -78.51 38.00 43.53
CA ALA A 1008 -79.01 39.32 43.88
C ALA A 1008 -78.49 39.89 45.23
N THR A 1009 -77.83 39.08 46.06
CA THR A 1009 -77.29 39.48 47.38
C THR A 1009 -75.78 39.68 47.40
N ASN A 1010 -75.06 39.32 46.34
CA ASN A 1010 -73.61 39.53 46.23
C ASN A 1010 -73.19 40.34 44.99
N PHE A 1011 -74.12 40.62 44.07
CA PHE A 1011 -73.88 41.42 42.88
C PHE A 1011 -74.50 42.82 43.00
N PHE A 1012 -73.75 43.83 42.58
CA PHE A 1012 -74.17 45.21 42.51
C PHE A 1012 -73.77 45.83 41.18
N ASP A 1013 -74.72 46.45 40.51
CA ASP A 1013 -74.52 47.16 39.26
C ASP A 1013 -74.39 48.67 39.54
N LEU A 1014 -73.31 49.28 39.08
CA LEU A 1014 -72.93 50.65 39.39
C LEU A 1014 -72.70 51.45 38.11
N ASP A 1015 -73.68 52.29 37.79
CA ASP A 1015 -73.55 53.27 36.71
C ASP A 1015 -72.58 54.38 37.11
N SER A 1016 -71.49 54.52 36.36
CA SER A 1016 -70.47 55.55 36.57
C SER A 1016 -70.21 56.32 35.28
N THR A 1017 -70.09 57.64 35.38
CA THR A 1017 -69.64 58.47 34.25
C THR A 1017 -68.14 58.73 34.40
N GLY A 1018 -67.32 58.17 33.51
CA GLY A 1018 -65.86 58.40 33.45
C GLY A 1018 -64.97 57.30 34.06
N ALA A 1019 -65.47 56.07 34.21
CA ALA A 1019 -64.65 54.92 34.62
C ALA A 1019 -64.06 54.21 33.38
N ASP A 1020 -63.22 54.92 32.62
CA ASP A 1020 -62.74 54.48 31.30
C ASP A 1020 -61.59 53.46 31.37
N ASP A 1021 -61.12 53.12 32.58
CA ASP A 1021 -60.05 52.17 32.81
C ASP A 1021 -60.21 51.39 34.12
N ALA A 1022 -59.54 50.23 34.21
CA ALA A 1022 -59.61 49.32 35.35
C ALA A 1022 -59.23 50.01 36.68
N THR A 1023 -58.27 50.94 36.65
CA THR A 1023 -57.80 51.66 37.86
C THR A 1023 -58.91 52.54 38.43
N THR A 1024 -59.61 53.26 37.54
CA THR A 1024 -60.70 54.17 37.89
C THR A 1024 -61.94 53.38 38.29
N ALA A 1025 -62.25 52.28 37.60
CA ALA A 1025 -63.33 51.38 37.97
C ALA A 1025 -63.14 50.78 39.37
N VAL A 1026 -61.94 50.30 39.70
CA VAL A 1026 -61.60 49.81 41.05
C VAL A 1026 -61.78 50.90 42.11
N ALA A 1027 -61.32 52.13 41.84
CA ALA A 1027 -61.49 53.25 42.76
C ALA A 1027 -62.97 53.60 42.99
N THR A 1028 -63.78 53.58 41.93
CA THR A 1028 -65.22 53.83 41.97
C THR A 1028 -65.95 52.73 42.74
N ALA A 1029 -65.63 51.46 42.48
CA ALA A 1029 -66.19 50.32 43.19
C ALA A 1029 -65.86 50.34 44.69
N ASN A 1030 -64.59 50.57 45.06
CA ASN A 1030 -64.15 50.67 46.46
C ASN A 1030 -64.79 51.86 47.20
N ALA A 1031 -65.16 52.94 46.49
CA ALA A 1031 -65.90 54.04 47.10
C ALA A 1031 -67.38 53.68 47.37
N ALA A 1032 -67.94 52.77 46.57
CA ALA A 1032 -69.34 52.32 46.69
C ALA A 1032 -69.56 51.25 47.77
N THR A 1033 -68.53 50.47 48.16
CA THR A 1033 -68.60 49.42 49.21
C THR A 1033 -69.03 49.95 50.59
N GLY A 1034 -68.86 51.26 50.85
CA GLY A 1034 -69.26 51.91 52.11
C GLY A 1034 -70.77 52.22 52.27
N ALA A 1035 -71.61 51.90 51.28
CA ALA A 1035 -73.01 52.35 51.21
C ALA A 1035 -74.05 51.26 51.57
N GLY A 1036 -73.95 50.60 52.72
CA GLY A 1036 -75.11 50.01 53.42
C GLY A 1036 -76.02 49.04 52.65
N THR A 1037 -75.48 48.15 51.81
CA THR A 1037 -76.21 47.08 51.12
C THR A 1037 -76.06 45.73 51.85
N SER A 1038 -77.07 44.87 51.74
CA SER A 1038 -77.12 43.56 52.42
C SER A 1038 -76.30 42.51 51.66
N PHE A 1039 -75.05 42.31 52.05
CA PHE A 1039 -74.21 41.23 51.52
C PHE A 1039 -74.51 39.91 52.22
N ASP A 1040 -74.49 38.81 51.47
CA ASP A 1040 -74.65 37.45 52.00
C ASP A 1040 -73.43 36.91 52.77
N GLY A 1041 -72.33 37.69 52.80
CA GLY A 1041 -71.12 37.38 53.54
C GLY A 1041 -70.16 36.43 52.82
N THR A 1042 -70.29 36.27 51.49
CA THR A 1042 -69.43 35.38 50.70
C THR A 1042 -68.37 36.13 49.89
N VAL A 1043 -68.77 36.87 48.85
CA VAL A 1043 -67.97 37.66 47.92
C VAL A 1043 -68.78 38.89 47.52
N GLN A 1044 -68.14 39.94 47.04
CA GLN A 1044 -68.80 41.10 46.47
C GLN A 1044 -68.38 41.29 45.01
N TYR A 1045 -69.37 41.29 44.13
CA TYR A 1045 -69.23 41.58 42.70
C TYR A 1045 -69.82 42.95 42.40
N ILE A 1046 -69.00 43.90 41.95
CA ILE A 1046 -69.45 45.23 41.53
C ILE A 1046 -69.15 45.36 40.04
N PHE A 1047 -70.20 45.45 39.24
CA PHE A 1047 -70.07 45.80 37.83
C PHE A 1047 -70.09 47.32 37.70
N VAL A 1048 -69.04 47.90 37.14
CA VAL A 1048 -68.94 49.35 36.89
C VAL A 1048 -69.12 49.59 35.40
N ASN A 1049 -70.26 50.18 35.03
CA ASN A 1049 -70.58 50.51 33.64
C ASN A 1049 -69.80 51.74 33.19
N ASP A 1050 -69.27 51.70 31.96
CA ASP A 1050 -68.82 52.88 31.24
C ASP A 1050 -69.99 53.41 30.38
N GLU A 1051 -70.88 54.18 30.99
CA GLU A 1051 -72.01 54.80 30.29
C GLU A 1051 -71.56 56.01 29.44
N THR A 1052 -71.14 55.75 28.20
CA THR A 1052 -70.98 56.80 27.19
C THR A 1052 -72.27 56.94 26.37
N GLY A 1053 -73.17 57.83 26.82
CA GLY A 1053 -74.40 58.15 26.07
C GLY A 1053 -75.60 57.22 26.33
N GLY A 1054 -75.60 56.48 27.45
CA GLY A 1054 -76.69 55.59 27.89
C GLY A 1054 -76.67 54.21 27.22
N VAL A 1055 -75.48 53.71 26.84
CA VAL A 1055 -75.29 52.39 26.23
C VAL A 1055 -74.02 51.77 26.82
N ASP A 1056 -74.15 50.59 27.41
CA ASP A 1056 -73.03 49.82 27.95
C ASP A 1056 -72.27 49.15 26.81
N THR A 1057 -71.17 49.75 26.38
CA THR A 1057 -70.31 49.16 25.33
C THR A 1057 -69.10 48.45 25.92
N ASN A 1058 -68.65 48.88 27.10
CA ASN A 1058 -67.60 48.27 27.92
C ASN A 1058 -68.01 48.35 29.40
N GLY A 1059 -67.47 47.47 30.22
CA GLY A 1059 -67.67 47.51 31.66
C GLY A 1059 -66.60 46.75 32.42
N PHE A 1060 -66.50 46.98 33.72
CA PHE A 1060 -65.49 46.38 34.58
C PHE A 1060 -66.15 45.59 35.71
N LEU A 1061 -65.89 44.29 35.79
CA LEU A 1061 -66.30 43.49 36.93
C LEU A 1061 -65.22 43.57 38.01
N VAL A 1062 -65.48 44.34 39.06
CA VAL A 1062 -64.63 44.46 40.24
C VAL A 1062 -65.06 43.46 41.29
N ILE A 1063 -64.11 42.71 41.85
CA ILE A 1063 -64.36 41.60 42.77
C ILE A 1063 -63.64 41.87 44.09
N ASP A 1064 -64.38 41.87 45.19
CA ASP A 1064 -63.86 41.83 46.56
C ASP A 1064 -64.22 40.47 47.17
N SER A 1065 -63.24 39.57 47.25
CA SER A 1065 -63.42 38.18 47.68
C SER A 1065 -63.28 38.01 49.18
N ASN A 1066 -62.63 38.96 49.87
CA ASN A 1066 -62.34 38.88 51.29
C ASN A 1066 -63.25 39.79 52.16
N LEU A 1067 -64.04 40.65 51.50
CA LEU A 1067 -65.01 41.60 52.06
C LEU A 1067 -64.38 42.66 52.97
N ASP A 1068 -63.12 43.05 52.73
CA ASP A 1068 -62.45 44.14 53.45
C ASP A 1068 -62.78 45.53 52.89
N GLY A 1069 -63.59 45.58 51.81
CA GLY A 1069 -64.01 46.80 51.14
C GLY A 1069 -63.02 47.30 50.09
N THR A 1070 -61.95 46.53 49.82
CA THR A 1070 -61.00 46.76 48.75
C THR A 1070 -61.06 45.64 47.73
N ALA A 1071 -61.06 46.00 46.45
CA ALA A 1071 -61.03 45.03 45.36
C ALA A 1071 -59.79 44.13 45.43
N ASP A 1072 -60.01 42.83 45.25
CA ASP A 1072 -58.96 41.82 45.07
C ASP A 1072 -58.64 41.60 43.58
N MET A 1073 -59.59 41.86 42.68
CA MET A 1073 -59.46 41.63 41.24
C MET A 1073 -60.40 42.55 40.43
N VAL A 1074 -60.02 42.89 39.19
CA VAL A 1074 -60.93 43.48 38.19
C VAL A 1074 -60.78 42.80 36.83
N ILE A 1075 -61.88 42.61 36.11
CA ILE A 1075 -61.90 42.06 34.75
C ILE A 1075 -62.55 43.10 33.83
N GLU A 1076 -61.87 43.47 32.74
CA GLU A 1076 -62.43 44.34 31.70
C GLU A 1076 -63.26 43.50 30.72
N LEU A 1077 -64.52 43.90 30.51
CA LEU A 1077 -65.41 43.31 29.52
C LEU A 1077 -65.65 44.33 28.41
N THR A 1078 -65.33 43.98 27.17
CA THR A 1078 -65.65 44.78 25.99
C THR A 1078 -66.57 44.02 25.04
N GLY A 1079 -67.33 44.76 24.22
CA GLY A 1079 -68.24 44.16 23.24
C GLY A 1079 -69.64 43.87 23.78
N LEU A 1080 -69.99 44.45 24.93
CA LEU A 1080 -71.33 44.33 25.52
C LEU A 1080 -72.39 44.86 24.54
N ALA A 1081 -73.44 44.08 24.32
CA ALA A 1081 -74.50 44.45 23.38
C ALA A 1081 -75.47 45.44 24.03
N ALA A 1082 -75.80 46.53 23.33
CA ALA A 1082 -76.71 47.61 23.73
C ALA A 1082 -78.15 47.21 24.15
N THR A 1083 -78.49 45.92 24.11
CA THR A 1083 -79.85 45.40 24.35
C THR A 1083 -79.96 44.51 25.59
N ALA A 1084 -78.86 44.18 26.27
CA ALA A 1084 -78.87 43.36 27.47
C ALA A 1084 -77.66 43.64 28.38
N ASP A 1085 -77.95 44.15 29.57
CA ASP A 1085 -76.94 44.52 30.59
C ASP A 1085 -76.30 43.26 31.20
N PHE A 1086 -75.06 43.38 31.67
CA PHE A 1086 -74.37 42.32 32.40
C PHE A 1086 -75.07 42.05 33.73
N ALA A 1087 -75.35 40.79 34.06
CA ALA A 1087 -76.13 40.45 35.24
C ALA A 1087 -75.43 39.41 36.12
N PHE A 1088 -75.87 39.29 37.38
CA PHE A 1088 -75.39 38.26 38.31
C PHE A 1088 -75.50 36.83 37.74
N GLY A 1089 -76.44 36.57 36.82
CA GLY A 1089 -76.60 35.28 36.15
C GLY A 1089 -75.55 34.97 35.07
N ASP A 1090 -74.71 35.94 34.72
CA ASP A 1090 -73.54 35.75 33.87
C ASP A 1090 -72.32 35.28 34.68
N ILE A 1091 -72.42 35.29 36.02
CA ILE A 1091 -71.40 34.77 36.95
C ILE A 1091 -71.84 33.41 37.49
N ILE A 1092 -71.06 32.36 37.21
CA ILE A 1092 -71.30 30.98 37.66
C ILE A 1092 -70.18 30.50 38.61
N ALA A 1093 -70.46 29.41 39.34
CA ALA A 1093 -69.52 28.75 40.26
C ALA A 1093 -68.76 27.57 39.61
#